data_AF-A0A7J9IZF4-F1
#
_entry.id   AF-A0A7J9IZF4-F1
#
_cell.length_a   1.000
_cell.length_b   1.000
_cell.length_c   1.000
_cell.angle_alpha   90.00
_cell.angle_beta   90.00
_cell.angle_gamma   90.00
#
_symmetry.space_group_name_H-M   'P 1'
#
loop_
_entity.id
_entity.type
_entity.pdbx_description
1 polymer ?
#
loop_
_entity_poly.entity_id
_entity_poly.type
_entity_poly.pdbx_seq_one_letter_code
_entity_poly.pdbx_strand_id
1 'polypeptide(L)'
;MERKHLSSIANHVLRTTAQELGTSVEHLVEEFEAGWNPEVGDYSRKLMEFCSSKALISLCQNIEERLNNGSYSRFTYDMMLAWENPSDALLEKPQAVSLENEDSKISVSLPPDLDDIPLFYSDLMPLLVNDGPSVGEDAFVWLGSLVPLVADIVNGRFTFETLTAPTGNRLFFPAYDKFLKEIDNCMKHLQKQATPKGVELADDEYILHVEGMATTQRVVRHIEGTSWPGRLTLTNHALFFEASGVLTYDDALKIDLSRDIEHGVKPAATGPWGAPLFDKAIIYESPEFQEGVLLEFPEMTSSTRRDHWLALTKEVLLMHKFLSKFKAESPIQAWEMHARTILSIIRLHAAREMLRICPPDPTKFLIFALYDELPKGDYVLEQLAESLNKVNIAQPCSAHSMLRKMNFSEPTISEIEEKGVNEKRETIAGSENDDKTSLETAINQTRKEEREVVNAKEAIEGLKDEGISENALILMELLKPLKSGFVWFWKTLSWERPGTTLVVIAIVTVIVYKEWVGKAISAGLLVLVAKMIQARQEKLKDKQKEITVCTAFEPTASTRENIVSAQYMYMTICQIIHQANVTILKLHSVLVSRAPQHANVMMVGITGLAILFAVTPLKYLIISVVFHWMIMRSKLGKYMKNNQNERRVKEWWDSIPPTPVRIVDQCL
;
A
#
# COMPACT_ATOMS: atom_id res chain seq x y z
N MET A 1 6.66 -3.29 45.77
CA MET A 1 7.64 -2.19 45.90
C MET A 1 7.56 -1.30 44.66
N GLU A 2 7.83 0.00 44.74
CA GLU A 2 7.81 0.94 43.60
C GLU A 2 9.26 1.25 43.20
N ARG A 3 9.64 1.01 41.95
CA ARG A 3 11.00 1.20 41.45
C ARG A 3 11.15 2.66 41.00
N LYS A 4 12.03 3.40 41.66
CA LYS A 4 12.22 4.86 41.45
C LYS A 4 12.67 5.27 40.05
N HIS A 5 13.26 4.36 39.26
CA HIS A 5 13.71 4.64 37.90
C HIS A 5 12.60 4.43 36.85
N LEU A 6 11.52 3.74 37.20
CA LEU A 6 10.41 3.46 36.30
C LEU A 6 9.31 4.50 36.47
N SER A 7 8.60 4.81 35.39
CA SER A 7 7.40 5.65 35.44
C SER A 7 6.29 5.00 36.27
N SER A 8 5.31 5.79 36.69
CA SER A 8 4.14 5.29 37.42
C SER A 8 3.40 4.20 36.64
N ILE A 9 3.26 4.37 35.32
CA ILE A 9 2.62 3.40 34.41
C ILE A 9 3.48 2.14 34.27
N ALA A 10 4.81 2.28 34.12
CA ALA A 10 5.72 1.13 34.04
C ALA A 10 5.73 0.31 35.35
N ASN A 11 5.68 0.98 36.51
CA ASN A 11 5.52 0.31 37.80
C ASN A 11 4.17 -0.41 37.92
N HIS A 12 3.09 0.17 37.39
CA HIS A 12 1.78 -0.48 37.32
C HIS A 12 1.84 -1.74 36.46
N VAL A 13 2.38 -1.65 35.24
CA VAL A 13 2.54 -2.79 34.33
C VAL A 13 3.35 -3.91 34.98
N LEU A 14 4.47 -3.59 35.62
CA LEU A 14 5.31 -4.57 36.31
C LEU A 14 4.56 -5.33 37.42
N ARG A 15 3.75 -4.62 38.23
CA ARG A 15 2.94 -5.22 39.29
C ARG A 15 1.84 -6.11 38.73
N THR A 16 1.12 -5.61 37.73
CA THR A 16 0.04 -6.37 37.08
C THR A 16 0.59 -7.62 36.40
N THR A 17 1.74 -7.52 35.72
CA THR A 17 2.43 -8.70 35.18
C THR A 17 2.78 -9.72 36.27
N ALA A 18 3.34 -9.28 37.40
CA ALA A 18 3.69 -10.19 38.49
C ALA A 18 2.44 -10.90 39.05
N GLN A 19 1.32 -10.18 39.18
CA GLN A 19 0.03 -10.74 39.60
C GLN A 19 -0.50 -11.77 38.59
N GLU A 20 -0.49 -11.45 37.29
CA GLU A 20 -0.94 -12.35 36.22
C GLU A 20 -0.12 -13.65 36.16
N LEU A 21 1.18 -13.56 36.44
CA LEU A 21 2.09 -14.71 36.45
C LEU A 21 2.12 -15.46 37.79
N GLY A 22 1.42 -14.98 38.82
CA GLY A 22 1.45 -15.56 40.17
C GLY A 22 2.83 -15.51 40.84
N THR A 23 3.65 -14.51 40.52
CA THR A 23 5.03 -14.34 41.03
C THR A 23 5.21 -13.01 41.79
N SER A 24 6.37 -12.81 42.41
CA SER A 24 6.73 -11.52 43.02
C SER A 24 7.42 -10.61 42.00
N VAL A 25 7.29 -9.29 42.21
CA VAL A 25 7.98 -8.29 41.39
C VAL A 25 9.50 -8.46 41.47
N GLU A 26 10.00 -8.81 42.66
CA GLU A 26 11.42 -9.03 42.91
C GLU A 26 11.95 -10.22 42.09
N HIS A 27 11.25 -11.35 42.11
CA HIS A 27 11.62 -12.53 41.35
C HIS A 27 11.59 -12.29 39.83
N LEU A 28 10.60 -11.55 39.34
CA LEU A 28 10.50 -11.22 37.91
C LEU A 28 11.67 -10.33 37.44
N VAL A 29 12.11 -9.39 38.27
CA VAL A 29 13.26 -8.54 37.99
C VAL A 29 14.57 -9.32 38.07
N GLU A 30 14.73 -10.18 39.08
CA GLU A 30 15.91 -11.05 39.20
C GLU A 30 16.06 -11.98 37.99
N GLU A 31 14.94 -12.52 37.49
CA GLU A 31 14.93 -13.35 36.29
C GLU A 31 15.34 -12.58 35.03
N PHE A 32 14.90 -11.32 34.90
CA PHE A 32 15.34 -10.44 33.82
C PHE A 32 16.83 -10.11 33.93
N GLU A 33 17.28 -9.69 35.11
CA GLU A 33 18.67 -9.30 35.38
C GLU A 33 19.64 -10.48 35.16
N ALA A 34 19.21 -11.72 35.41
CA ALA A 34 20.01 -12.92 35.16
C ALA A 34 20.36 -13.14 33.67
N GLY A 35 19.55 -12.62 32.75
CA GLY A 35 19.76 -12.68 31.29
C GLY A 35 20.12 -11.34 30.65
N TRP A 36 20.24 -10.26 31.44
CA TRP A 36 20.43 -8.91 30.93
C TRP A 36 21.91 -8.64 30.58
N ASN A 37 22.14 -8.08 29.40
CA ASN A 37 23.43 -7.53 29.00
C ASN A 37 23.29 -6.01 28.80
N PRO A 38 24.08 -5.17 29.51
CA PRO A 38 24.01 -3.71 29.39
C PRO A 38 24.31 -3.15 27.99
N GLU A 39 24.91 -3.94 27.10
CA GLU A 39 25.15 -3.54 25.71
C GLU A 39 23.87 -3.54 24.83
N VAL A 40 22.76 -4.10 25.33
CA VAL A 40 21.54 -4.40 24.54
C VAL A 40 20.49 -3.27 24.60
N GLY A 41 20.81 -2.12 25.20
CA GLY A 41 20.00 -0.89 25.14
C GLY A 41 19.53 -0.36 26.49
N ASP A 42 18.43 0.40 26.49
CA ASP A 42 17.86 0.99 27.71
C ASP A 42 17.26 -0.09 28.62
N TYR A 43 17.79 -0.18 29.84
CA TYR A 43 17.36 -1.11 30.88
C TYR A 43 15.85 -1.06 31.12
N SER A 44 15.29 0.15 31.30
CA SER A 44 13.88 0.32 31.66
C SER A 44 12.96 -0.18 30.54
N ARG A 45 13.30 0.13 29.28
CA ARG A 45 12.54 -0.34 28.11
C ARG A 45 12.63 -1.85 27.96
N LYS A 46 13.82 -2.42 28.10
CA LYS A 46 14.05 -3.87 27.94
C LYS A 46 13.40 -4.70 29.03
N LEU A 47 13.35 -4.16 30.26
CA LEU A 47 12.57 -4.75 31.34
C LEU A 47 11.07 -4.77 30.99
N MET A 48 10.52 -3.67 30.43
CA MET A 48 9.12 -3.64 29.98
C MET A 48 8.86 -4.62 28.83
N GLU A 49 9.77 -4.78 27.88
CA GLU A 49 9.68 -5.79 26.81
C GLU A 49 9.62 -7.21 27.36
N PHE A 50 10.51 -7.54 28.31
CA PHE A 50 10.54 -8.84 28.96
C PHE A 50 9.26 -9.12 29.75
N CYS A 51 8.82 -8.16 30.58
CA CYS A 51 7.63 -8.32 31.41
C CYS A 51 6.37 -8.43 30.54
N SER A 52 6.25 -7.60 29.50
CA SER A 52 5.09 -7.60 28.60
C SER A 52 5.01 -8.89 27.80
N SER A 53 6.12 -9.37 27.24
CA SER A 53 6.12 -10.64 26.47
C SER A 53 5.65 -11.83 27.31
N LYS A 54 6.11 -11.93 28.58
CA LYS A 54 5.63 -12.96 29.51
C LYS A 54 4.16 -12.81 29.88
N ALA A 55 3.72 -11.60 30.19
CA ALA A 55 2.32 -11.32 30.52
C ALA A 55 1.39 -11.68 29.34
N LEU A 56 1.79 -11.31 28.12
CA LEU A 56 1.02 -11.56 26.90
C LEU A 56 0.77 -13.04 26.66
N ILE A 57 1.73 -13.92 26.96
CA ILE A 57 1.54 -15.38 26.85
C ILE A 57 0.37 -15.85 27.71
N SER A 58 0.27 -15.36 28.95
CA SER A 58 -0.84 -15.68 29.86
C SER A 58 -2.16 -15.03 29.43
N LEU A 59 -2.13 -13.74 29.08
CA LEU A 59 -3.30 -12.99 28.59
C LEU A 59 -3.94 -13.65 27.37
N CYS A 60 -3.08 -14.14 26.47
CA CYS A 60 -3.47 -14.81 25.26
C CYS A 60 -4.19 -16.13 25.50
N GLN A 61 -4.15 -16.74 26.69
CA GLN A 61 -4.87 -18.01 26.95
C GLN A 61 -6.39 -17.78 27.10
N ASN A 62 -6.82 -16.65 27.67
CA ASN A 62 -8.23 -16.35 27.96
C ASN A 62 -8.72 -15.12 27.18
N ILE A 63 -8.30 -15.01 25.92
CA ILE A 63 -8.43 -13.77 25.15
C ILE A 63 -9.89 -13.35 24.92
N GLU A 64 -10.80 -14.29 24.65
CA GLU A 64 -12.22 -14.01 24.42
C GLU A 64 -12.87 -13.37 25.66
N GLU A 65 -12.69 -13.97 26.84
CA GLU A 65 -13.24 -13.46 28.10
C GLU A 65 -12.66 -12.08 28.44
N ARG A 66 -11.35 -11.90 28.22
CA ARG A 66 -10.63 -10.67 28.56
C ARG A 66 -10.88 -9.52 27.60
N LEU A 67 -11.29 -9.78 26.36
CA LEU A 67 -11.79 -8.76 25.44
C LEU A 67 -13.17 -8.27 25.90
N ASN A 68 -14.06 -9.19 26.29
CA ASN A 68 -15.40 -8.85 26.75
C ASN A 68 -15.39 -7.99 28.02
N ASN A 69 -14.47 -8.25 28.95
CA ASN A 69 -14.38 -7.52 30.22
C ASN A 69 -13.51 -6.25 30.15
N GLY A 70 -12.89 -5.94 29.01
CA GLY A 70 -12.04 -4.77 28.80
C GLY A 70 -10.70 -4.80 29.55
N SER A 71 -10.37 -5.88 30.27
CA SER A 71 -9.09 -6.01 30.97
C SER A 71 -7.93 -6.13 29.98
N TYR A 72 -8.15 -6.81 28.85
CA TYR A 72 -7.14 -6.92 27.81
C TYR A 72 -6.80 -5.55 27.23
N SER A 73 -7.81 -4.80 26.76
CA SER A 73 -7.62 -3.49 26.13
C SER A 73 -6.95 -2.49 27.07
N ARG A 74 -7.31 -2.49 28.36
CA ARG A 74 -6.67 -1.60 29.32
C ARG A 74 -5.20 -1.96 29.56
N PHE A 75 -4.93 -3.24 29.80
CA PHE A 75 -3.59 -3.66 30.17
C PHE A 75 -2.60 -3.56 29.00
N THR A 76 -3.01 -3.94 27.78
CA THR A 76 -2.15 -3.78 26.59
C THR A 76 -1.93 -2.32 26.21
N TYR A 77 -2.89 -1.44 26.49
CA TYR A 77 -2.69 0.01 26.34
C TYR A 77 -1.65 0.55 27.32
N ASP A 78 -1.74 0.16 28.59
CA ASP A 78 -0.77 0.55 29.61
C ASP A 78 0.64 -0.02 29.30
N MET A 79 0.74 -1.24 28.72
CA MET A 79 2.01 -1.79 28.22
C MET A 79 2.63 -0.90 27.12
N MET A 80 1.85 -0.45 26.15
CA MET A 80 2.34 0.44 25.09
C MET A 80 2.86 1.77 25.65
N LEU A 81 2.12 2.38 26.59
CA LEU A 81 2.55 3.60 27.27
C LEU A 81 3.83 3.42 28.09
N ALA A 82 3.92 2.31 28.83
CA ALA A 82 5.11 1.96 29.60
C ALA A 82 6.31 1.70 28.70
N TRP A 83 6.12 1.13 27.51
CA TRP A 83 7.19 0.90 26.55
C TRP A 83 7.70 2.20 25.90
N GLU A 84 6.79 3.12 25.54
CA GLU A 84 7.13 4.42 24.96
C GLU A 84 7.90 5.30 25.96
N ASN A 85 7.40 5.39 27.20
CA ASN A 85 7.97 6.20 28.28
C ASN A 85 8.18 5.37 29.58
N PRO A 86 9.24 4.54 29.62
CA PRO A 86 9.47 3.61 30.72
C PRO A 86 10.03 4.29 31.99
N SER A 87 10.61 5.48 31.88
CA SER A 87 11.27 6.21 32.98
C SER A 87 10.70 7.63 33.11
N ASP A 88 10.50 8.13 34.34
CA ASP A 88 9.97 9.48 34.60
C ASP A 88 10.97 10.63 34.31
N ALA A 89 12.22 10.32 33.96
CA ALA A 89 13.30 11.30 33.80
C ALA A 89 13.12 12.30 32.63
N LEU A 90 12.07 12.17 31.82
CA LEU A 90 11.75 13.10 30.72
C LEU A 90 10.59 14.07 31.05
N LEU A 91 10.02 14.03 32.26
CA LEU A 91 9.00 14.98 32.71
C LEU A 91 9.55 16.34 33.18
N GLU A 92 10.84 16.63 32.97
CA GLU A 92 11.39 17.99 33.02
C GLU A 92 11.39 18.66 31.62
N LYS A 93 10.21 18.68 30.98
CA LYS A 93 9.83 19.85 30.16
C LYS A 93 8.68 20.50 30.93
N PRO A 94 8.72 21.82 31.18
CA PRO A 94 7.82 22.44 32.13
C PRO A 94 6.38 22.22 31.67
N GLN A 95 5.63 21.47 32.48
CA GLN A 95 4.19 21.67 32.60
C GLN A 95 3.99 23.12 33.04
N ALA A 96 3.69 23.99 32.07
CA ALA A 96 3.19 25.32 32.37
C ALA A 96 1.78 25.16 32.93
N VAL A 97 1.67 25.19 34.25
CA VAL A 97 0.46 25.64 34.94
C VAL A 97 0.32 27.14 34.71
N SER A 98 -0.94 27.60 34.63
CA SER A 98 -1.47 28.97 34.44
C SER A 98 -1.76 29.29 32.96
N LEU A 99 -2.96 29.71 32.53
CA LEU A 99 -4.07 30.39 33.20
C LEU A 99 -5.41 30.06 32.54
N GLU A 100 -6.48 30.07 33.33
CA GLU A 100 -7.79 30.51 32.86
C GLU A 100 -7.67 31.94 32.32
N ASN A 101 -7.86 32.12 31.01
CA ASN A 101 -8.62 33.20 30.35
C ASN A 101 -8.11 33.48 28.92
N GLU A 102 -9.10 33.63 28.04
CA GLU A 102 -9.08 34.24 26.70
C GLU A 102 -8.49 33.43 25.52
N ASP A 103 -9.42 32.94 24.69
CA ASP A 103 -9.40 33.02 23.23
C ASP A 103 -8.03 33.24 22.58
N SER A 104 -7.29 32.16 22.36
CA SER A 104 -6.26 32.11 21.31
C SER A 104 -6.37 30.82 20.53
N LYS A 105 -7.19 30.91 19.49
CA LYS A 105 -7.26 30.03 18.33
C LYS A 105 -5.84 29.62 17.90
N ILE A 106 -5.46 28.37 18.15
CA ILE A 106 -4.26 27.77 17.56
C ILE A 106 -4.49 27.75 16.05
N SER A 107 -3.88 28.67 15.32
CA SER A 107 -3.88 28.66 13.86
C SER A 107 -2.99 27.52 13.38
N VAL A 108 -3.60 26.37 13.13
CA VAL A 108 -3.03 25.36 12.24
C VAL A 108 -2.92 26.02 10.86
N SER A 109 -1.70 26.17 10.34
CA SER A 109 -1.52 26.59 8.95
C SER A 109 -1.88 25.42 8.03
N LEU A 110 -3.17 25.25 7.77
CA LEU A 110 -3.68 24.42 6.68
C LEU A 110 -3.35 25.11 5.33
N PRO A 111 -3.12 24.35 4.25
CA PRO A 111 -3.16 24.88 2.89
C PRO A 111 -4.50 25.60 2.62
N PRO A 112 -4.52 26.70 1.85
CA PRO A 112 -5.65 27.64 1.79
C PRO A 112 -6.94 27.16 1.09
N ASP A 113 -7.07 25.88 0.70
CA ASP A 113 -8.21 25.40 -0.12
C ASP A 113 -9.11 24.36 0.57
N LEU A 114 -9.16 24.33 1.91
CA LEU A 114 -10.03 23.43 2.68
C LEU A 114 -10.98 24.16 3.65
N ASP A 115 -11.24 25.45 3.44
CA ASP A 115 -12.10 26.26 4.31
C ASP A 115 -13.62 25.99 4.17
N ASP A 116 -14.01 25.00 3.35
CA ASP A 116 -15.38 24.49 3.29
C ASP A 116 -15.45 23.03 3.77
N ILE A 117 -15.12 22.77 5.05
CA ILE A 117 -15.61 21.55 5.70
C ILE A 117 -17.04 21.83 6.14
N PRO A 118 -18.06 21.20 5.53
CA PRO A 118 -19.43 21.34 6.02
C PRO A 118 -19.49 20.82 7.46
N LEU A 119 -20.13 21.57 8.35
CA LEU A 119 -20.39 21.28 9.78
C LEU A 119 -21.09 19.93 10.09
N PHE A 120 -21.23 19.03 9.11
CA PHE A 120 -21.92 17.75 9.20
C PHE A 120 -21.00 16.54 9.42
N TYR A 121 -19.68 16.72 9.64
CA TYR A 121 -18.69 15.64 9.80
C TYR A 121 -18.19 15.41 11.24
N SER A 122 -18.93 15.83 12.27
CA SER A 122 -18.42 15.93 13.65
C SER A 122 -18.58 14.72 14.59
N ASP A 123 -19.02 13.53 14.16
CA ASP A 123 -19.82 12.74 15.13
C ASP A 123 -19.21 11.45 15.73
N LEU A 124 -17.91 11.18 15.65
CA LEU A 124 -17.34 10.05 16.44
C LEU A 124 -15.88 10.21 16.87
N MET A 125 -15.00 10.77 16.02
CA MET A 125 -13.58 10.76 16.33
C MET A 125 -13.15 11.70 17.47
N PRO A 126 -13.72 12.92 17.61
CA PRO A 126 -13.45 13.77 18.79
C PRO A 126 -13.88 13.11 20.12
N LEU A 127 -14.90 12.21 20.08
CA LEU A 127 -15.36 11.45 21.24
C LEU A 127 -14.44 10.28 21.61
N LEU A 128 -13.53 9.91 20.70
CA LEU A 128 -12.53 8.87 20.92
C LEU A 128 -11.17 9.43 21.35
N VAL A 129 -11.05 10.75 21.45
CA VAL A 129 -9.93 11.47 22.04
C VAL A 129 -10.23 11.72 23.52
N ASN A 130 -9.21 11.61 24.37
CA ASN A 130 -9.29 12.01 25.76
C ASN A 130 -8.07 12.87 26.15
N ASP A 131 -8.15 13.57 27.28
CA ASP A 131 -7.02 14.33 27.84
C ASP A 131 -5.93 13.42 28.45
N GLY A 132 -6.02 12.11 28.23
CA GLY A 132 -5.13 11.10 28.78
C GLY A 132 -3.84 10.95 27.98
N PRO A 133 -2.89 10.15 28.50
CA PRO A 133 -1.67 9.81 27.75
C PRO A 133 -2.03 9.06 26.46
N SER A 134 -1.40 9.47 25.36
CA SER A 134 -1.57 8.86 24.04
C SER A 134 -0.37 7.99 23.66
N VAL A 135 -0.62 7.00 22.81
CA VAL A 135 0.35 6.04 22.30
C VAL A 135 0.82 6.47 20.91
N GLY A 136 2.13 6.41 20.67
CA GLY A 136 2.79 6.63 19.38
C GLY A 136 2.85 5.38 18.50
N GLU A 137 3.24 5.59 17.24
CA GLU A 137 3.28 4.54 16.20
C GLU A 137 4.18 3.36 16.59
N ASP A 138 5.41 3.63 17.07
CA ASP A 138 6.38 2.56 17.35
C ASP A 138 5.92 1.63 18.47
N ALA A 139 5.27 2.15 19.51
CA ALA A 139 4.73 1.35 20.60
C ALA A 139 3.56 0.46 20.14
N PHE A 140 2.71 0.97 19.26
CA PHE A 140 1.62 0.20 18.66
C PHE A 140 2.13 -0.95 17.79
N VAL A 141 3.13 -0.68 16.94
CA VAL A 141 3.76 -1.69 16.08
C VAL A 141 4.52 -2.72 16.90
N TRP A 142 5.21 -2.27 17.96
CA TRP A 142 5.86 -3.16 18.91
C TRP A 142 4.86 -4.16 19.52
N LEU A 143 3.70 -3.70 20.01
CA LEU A 143 2.68 -4.59 20.53
C LEU A 143 2.17 -5.59 19.46
N GLY A 144 1.88 -5.09 18.25
CA GLY A 144 1.42 -5.93 17.12
C GLY A 144 2.46 -6.98 16.70
N SER A 145 3.75 -6.70 16.89
CA SER A 145 4.82 -7.65 16.62
C SER A 145 4.94 -8.78 17.65
N LEU A 146 4.33 -8.61 18.84
CA LEU A 146 4.27 -9.63 19.89
C LEU A 146 2.97 -10.44 19.81
N VAL A 147 1.85 -9.76 19.53
CA VAL A 147 0.53 -10.40 19.39
C VAL A 147 -0.16 -9.81 18.15
N PRO A 148 -0.32 -10.59 17.07
CA PRO A 148 -0.95 -10.14 15.85
C PRO A 148 -2.47 -10.15 15.98
N LEU A 149 -3.02 -9.52 17.03
CA LEU A 149 -4.47 -9.32 17.18
C LEU A 149 -4.85 -7.92 16.69
N VAL A 150 -4.21 -6.90 17.25
CA VAL A 150 -4.48 -5.48 16.96
C VAL A 150 -3.91 -5.07 15.62
N ALA A 151 -2.72 -5.55 15.28
CA ALA A 151 -1.97 -5.20 14.08
C ALA A 151 -1.00 -6.32 13.73
N ASP A 152 -0.66 -6.47 12.46
CA ASP A 152 0.45 -7.33 12.03
C ASP A 152 1.74 -6.49 11.95
N ILE A 153 2.91 -7.09 12.16
CA ILE A 153 4.19 -6.38 11.96
C ILE A 153 4.30 -5.81 10.54
N VAL A 154 3.71 -6.50 9.56
CA VAL A 154 3.81 -6.19 8.13
C VAL A 154 2.99 -4.95 7.75
N ASN A 155 1.82 -4.73 8.37
CA ASN A 155 0.92 -3.61 8.04
C ASN A 155 0.56 -2.71 9.23
N GLY A 156 1.20 -2.91 10.38
CA GLY A 156 0.83 -2.23 11.62
C GLY A 156 1.02 -0.71 11.58
N ARG A 157 2.05 -0.23 10.88
CA ARG A 157 2.26 1.22 10.67
C ARG A 157 1.15 1.85 9.82
N PHE A 158 0.71 1.17 8.76
CA PHE A 158 -0.40 1.60 7.91
C PHE A 158 -1.74 1.58 8.64
N THR A 159 -1.95 0.53 9.45
CA THR A 159 -3.11 0.40 10.33
C THR A 159 -3.14 1.56 11.33
N PHE A 160 -2.03 1.85 11.99
CA PHE A 160 -1.92 2.95 12.96
C PHE A 160 -2.23 4.30 12.32
N GLU A 161 -1.56 4.61 11.20
CA GLU A 161 -1.77 5.87 10.46
C GLU A 161 -3.23 6.05 10.07
N THR A 162 -3.90 4.97 9.62
CA THR A 162 -5.30 5.03 9.22
C THR A 162 -6.25 5.23 10.40
N LEU A 163 -6.00 4.56 11.53
CA LEU A 163 -6.82 4.69 12.74
C LEU A 163 -6.65 6.06 13.42
N THR A 164 -5.47 6.68 13.28
CA THR A 164 -5.08 7.92 13.99
C THR A 164 -4.97 9.14 13.08
N ALA A 165 -5.32 9.02 11.80
CA ALA A 165 -5.33 10.13 10.85
C ALA A 165 -6.10 11.36 11.38
N PRO A 166 -7.30 11.22 11.99
CA PRO A 166 -8.01 12.41 12.47
C PRO A 166 -7.51 12.89 13.85
N THR A 167 -6.66 12.13 14.53
CA THR A 167 -6.10 12.47 15.86
C THR A 167 -4.63 12.89 15.77
N GLY A 168 -4.13 13.19 14.58
CA GLY A 168 -2.76 13.68 14.38
C GLY A 168 -1.69 12.63 14.66
N ASN A 169 -1.92 11.37 14.28
CA ASN A 169 -0.99 10.26 14.49
C ASN A 169 -0.73 9.92 15.97
N ARG A 170 -1.76 10.10 16.82
CA ARG A 170 -1.74 9.71 18.23
C ARG A 170 -2.94 8.84 18.56
N LEU A 171 -2.69 7.68 19.17
CA LEU A 171 -3.73 6.74 19.55
C LEU A 171 -4.14 6.99 21.00
N PHE A 172 -5.43 7.24 21.23
CA PHE A 172 -6.01 7.41 22.56
C PHE A 172 -6.74 6.14 23.01
N PHE A 173 -6.83 5.92 24.33
CA PHE A 173 -7.44 4.72 24.90
C PHE A 173 -8.87 4.42 24.40
N PRO A 174 -9.80 5.40 24.30
CA PRO A 174 -11.16 5.11 23.86
C PRO A 174 -11.21 4.58 22.41
N ALA A 175 -10.38 5.12 21.51
CA ALA A 175 -10.24 4.61 20.15
C ALA A 175 -9.71 3.16 20.15
N TYR A 176 -8.67 2.89 20.95
CA TYR A 176 -8.07 1.56 21.06
C TYR A 176 -9.05 0.50 21.61
N ASP A 177 -9.73 0.83 22.71
CA ASP A 177 -10.73 -0.04 23.33
C ASP A 177 -11.92 -0.31 22.40
N LYS A 178 -12.41 0.73 21.71
CA LYS A 178 -13.47 0.58 20.72
C LYS A 178 -13.04 -0.31 19.56
N PHE A 179 -11.83 -0.13 19.03
CA PHE A 179 -11.32 -0.93 17.93
C PHE A 179 -11.26 -2.43 18.28
N LEU A 180 -10.77 -2.77 19.48
CA LEU A 180 -10.74 -4.16 19.98
C LEU A 180 -12.14 -4.75 20.18
N LYS A 181 -13.09 -3.96 20.67
CA LYS A 181 -14.50 -4.39 20.81
C LYS A 181 -15.14 -4.66 19.44
N GLU A 182 -14.87 -3.83 18.45
CA GLU A 182 -15.37 -4.07 17.10
C GLU A 182 -14.72 -5.30 16.45
N ILE A 183 -13.45 -5.62 16.74
CA ILE A 183 -12.81 -6.87 16.30
C ILE A 183 -13.61 -8.08 16.82
N ASP A 184 -13.92 -8.11 18.12
CA ASP A 184 -14.70 -9.19 18.74
C ASP A 184 -16.14 -9.26 18.18
N ASN A 185 -16.80 -8.11 17.99
CA ASN A 185 -18.13 -8.04 17.36
C ASN A 185 -18.13 -8.58 15.93
N CYS A 186 -17.19 -8.16 15.09
CA CYS A 186 -17.04 -8.61 13.71
C CYS A 186 -16.80 -10.12 13.66
N MET A 187 -15.96 -10.63 14.56
CA MET A 187 -15.66 -12.06 14.64
C MET A 187 -16.89 -12.89 14.99
N LYS A 188 -17.62 -12.51 16.05
CA LYS A 188 -18.91 -13.14 16.43
C LYS A 188 -19.96 -13.02 15.33
N HIS A 189 -19.93 -11.95 14.55
CA HIS A 189 -20.85 -11.77 13.41
C HIS A 189 -20.53 -12.74 12.27
N LEU A 190 -19.26 -12.93 11.92
CA LEU A 190 -18.83 -13.84 10.86
C LEU A 190 -19.08 -15.31 11.22
N GLN A 191 -18.86 -15.70 12.47
CA GLN A 191 -19.14 -17.06 12.97
C GLN A 191 -20.63 -17.44 12.93
N LYS A 192 -21.54 -16.46 13.03
CA LYS A 192 -22.99 -16.68 12.99
C LYS A 192 -23.54 -16.80 11.57
N GLN A 193 -22.73 -16.59 10.54
CA GLN A 193 -23.19 -16.63 9.16
C GLN A 193 -23.54 -18.07 8.75
N ALA A 194 -24.65 -18.23 8.04
CA ALA A 194 -25.04 -19.52 7.48
C ALA A 194 -24.14 -19.88 6.30
N THR A 195 -23.80 -21.15 6.17
CA THR A 195 -23.06 -21.66 5.02
C THR A 195 -23.84 -21.47 3.71
N PRO A 196 -23.16 -21.31 2.57
CA PRO A 196 -23.82 -21.24 1.26
C PRO A 196 -24.64 -22.50 0.99
N LYS A 197 -25.78 -22.35 0.32
CA LYS A 197 -26.70 -23.44 0.02
C LYS A 197 -26.03 -24.47 -0.91
N GLY A 198 -26.12 -25.73 -0.52
CA GLY A 198 -25.56 -26.85 -1.30
C GLY A 198 -24.04 -26.98 -1.19
N VAL A 199 -23.40 -26.27 -0.26
CA VAL A 199 -21.94 -26.30 -0.05
C VAL A 199 -21.62 -26.79 1.36
N GLU A 200 -20.80 -27.82 1.44
CA GLU A 200 -20.10 -28.20 2.65
C GLU A 200 -18.73 -27.51 2.63
N LEU A 201 -18.48 -26.62 3.60
CA LEU A 201 -17.18 -25.97 3.76
C LEU A 201 -16.18 -26.97 4.36
N ALA A 202 -14.91 -26.87 3.94
CA ALA A 202 -13.85 -27.65 4.57
C ALA A 202 -13.62 -27.20 6.03
N ASP A 203 -13.01 -28.06 6.85
CA ASP A 203 -12.74 -27.76 8.28
C ASP A 203 -11.85 -26.51 8.46
N ASP A 204 -11.02 -26.20 7.47
CA ASP A 204 -10.15 -25.02 7.43
C ASP A 204 -10.73 -23.86 6.60
N GLU A 205 -12.00 -23.96 6.17
CA GLU A 205 -12.65 -22.95 5.33
C GLU A 205 -13.62 -22.07 6.14
N TYR A 206 -13.30 -20.79 6.24
CA TYR A 206 -14.00 -19.82 7.07
C TYR A 206 -14.59 -18.69 6.26
N ILE A 207 -15.78 -18.25 6.66
CA ILE A 207 -16.46 -17.10 6.06
C ILE A 207 -15.80 -15.80 6.54
N LEU A 208 -15.31 -15.00 5.59
CA LEU A 208 -14.59 -13.75 5.85
C LEU A 208 -15.42 -12.50 5.57
N HIS A 209 -16.39 -12.62 4.65
CA HIS A 209 -17.30 -11.53 4.31
C HIS A 209 -18.56 -12.06 3.62
N VAL A 210 -19.71 -11.47 3.91
CA VAL A 210 -21.01 -11.83 3.31
C VAL A 210 -21.79 -10.57 2.98
N GLU A 211 -22.35 -10.50 1.77
CA GLU A 211 -23.25 -9.42 1.39
C GLU A 211 -24.38 -9.91 0.48
N GLY A 212 -25.51 -9.18 0.45
CA GLY A 212 -26.74 -9.59 -0.22
C GLY A 212 -27.72 -10.36 0.68
N MET A 213 -27.62 -10.14 1.99
CA MET A 213 -28.57 -10.61 3.01
C MET A 213 -29.80 -9.68 3.07
N ALA A 214 -30.81 -10.00 3.86
CA ALA A 214 -32.01 -9.15 3.99
C ALA A 214 -31.69 -7.71 4.46
N THR A 215 -30.60 -7.53 5.19
CA THR A 215 -30.13 -6.25 5.76
C THR A 215 -29.08 -5.54 4.90
N THR A 216 -28.53 -6.20 3.88
CA THR A 216 -27.45 -5.64 3.04
C THR A 216 -27.84 -5.62 1.57
N GLN A 217 -27.22 -4.74 0.78
CA GLN A 217 -27.56 -4.62 -0.63
C GLN A 217 -27.15 -5.87 -1.40
N ARG A 218 -27.98 -6.31 -2.37
CA ARG A 218 -27.66 -7.48 -3.19
C ARG A 218 -26.48 -7.21 -4.14
N VAL A 219 -25.75 -8.27 -4.45
CA VAL A 219 -24.73 -8.28 -5.52
C VAL A 219 -25.40 -8.81 -6.78
N VAL A 220 -25.12 -8.21 -7.94
CA VAL A 220 -25.76 -8.59 -9.20
C VAL A 220 -24.75 -9.28 -10.10
N ARG A 221 -25.01 -10.53 -10.47
CA ARG A 221 -24.21 -11.23 -11.47
C ARG A 221 -24.79 -11.01 -12.85
N HIS A 222 -23.95 -10.64 -13.82
CA HIS A 222 -24.36 -10.51 -15.22
C HIS A 222 -23.94 -11.71 -16.05
N ILE A 223 -24.86 -12.25 -16.86
CA ILE A 223 -24.63 -13.38 -17.77
C ILE A 223 -25.34 -13.04 -19.10
N GLU A 224 -24.58 -12.85 -20.18
CA GLU A 224 -25.10 -12.67 -21.55
C GLU A 224 -26.31 -11.70 -21.65
N GLY A 225 -26.30 -10.59 -20.91
CA GLY A 225 -27.37 -9.58 -20.91
C GLY A 225 -28.50 -9.81 -19.90
N THR A 226 -28.45 -10.88 -19.11
CA THR A 226 -29.34 -11.12 -17.95
C THR A 226 -28.63 -10.77 -16.64
N SER A 227 -29.39 -10.25 -15.68
CA SER A 227 -28.88 -9.79 -14.39
C SER A 227 -29.54 -10.56 -13.25
N TRP A 228 -28.72 -11.22 -12.44
CA TRP A 228 -29.15 -12.10 -11.36
C TRP A 228 -28.74 -11.50 -10.02
N PRO A 229 -29.69 -10.94 -9.22
CA PRO A 229 -29.38 -10.46 -7.90
C PRO A 229 -29.17 -11.64 -6.93
N GLY A 230 -28.19 -11.54 -6.06
CA GLY A 230 -27.78 -12.65 -5.21
C GLY A 230 -27.04 -12.25 -3.94
N ARG A 231 -26.66 -13.28 -3.20
CA ARG A 231 -25.76 -13.22 -2.05
C ARG A 231 -24.36 -13.61 -2.50
N LEU A 232 -23.35 -12.87 -2.06
CA LEU A 232 -21.94 -13.16 -2.28
C LEU A 232 -21.28 -13.44 -0.94
N THR A 233 -20.56 -14.55 -0.86
CA THR A 233 -19.84 -14.99 0.33
C THR A 233 -18.38 -15.22 -0.04
N LEU A 234 -17.46 -14.59 0.69
CA LEU A 234 -16.02 -14.81 0.58
C LEU A 234 -15.55 -15.71 1.72
N THR A 235 -14.76 -16.72 1.37
CA THR A 235 -14.00 -17.54 2.32
C THR A 235 -12.50 -17.33 2.13
N ASN A 236 -11.69 -17.92 3.00
CA ASN A 236 -10.24 -18.00 2.82
C ASN A 236 -9.79 -18.89 1.65
N HIS A 237 -10.71 -19.54 0.93
CA HIS A 237 -10.41 -20.41 -0.21
C HIS A 237 -11.17 -20.05 -1.49
N ALA A 238 -12.38 -19.53 -1.40
CA ALA A 238 -13.27 -19.38 -2.54
C ALA A 238 -14.24 -18.19 -2.41
N LEU A 239 -14.80 -17.80 -3.56
CA LEU A 239 -16.00 -16.97 -3.65
C LEU A 239 -17.20 -17.84 -3.96
N PHE A 240 -18.31 -17.61 -3.26
CA PHE A 240 -19.59 -18.27 -3.48
C PHE A 240 -20.65 -17.25 -3.87
N PHE A 241 -21.29 -17.45 -5.01
CA PHE A 241 -22.41 -16.62 -5.45
C PHE A 241 -23.71 -17.43 -5.47
N GLU A 242 -24.73 -16.95 -4.76
CA GLU A 242 -26.05 -17.56 -4.65
C GLU A 242 -27.10 -16.65 -5.28
N ALA A 243 -27.70 -17.07 -6.40
CA ALA A 243 -28.76 -16.30 -7.04
C ALA A 243 -30.03 -16.30 -6.17
N SER A 244 -30.72 -15.16 -6.11
CA SER A 244 -31.97 -15.02 -5.37
C SER A 244 -33.12 -15.65 -6.16
N GLY A 245 -33.60 -16.83 -5.74
CA GLY A 245 -34.78 -17.46 -6.30
C GLY A 245 -36.10 -16.90 -5.74
N VAL A 246 -37.22 -17.41 -6.25
CA VAL A 246 -38.59 -16.94 -5.92
C VAL A 246 -38.98 -17.20 -4.44
N LEU A 247 -38.36 -18.20 -3.79
CA LEU A 247 -38.66 -18.61 -2.40
C LEU A 247 -37.41 -18.92 -1.56
N THR A 248 -36.31 -19.37 -2.18
CA THR A 248 -35.01 -19.66 -1.54
C THR A 248 -33.88 -19.31 -2.49
N TYR A 249 -32.64 -19.20 -2.00
CA TYR A 249 -31.46 -19.09 -2.87
C TYR A 249 -31.28 -20.35 -3.74
N ASP A 250 -30.69 -20.19 -4.93
CA ASP A 250 -30.24 -21.29 -5.77
C ASP A 250 -28.91 -21.88 -5.23
N ASP A 251 -28.47 -23.00 -5.79
CA ASP A 251 -27.19 -23.62 -5.42
C ASP A 251 -26.02 -22.67 -5.71
N ALA A 252 -25.05 -22.60 -4.80
CA ALA A 252 -23.97 -21.63 -4.88
C ALA A 252 -22.98 -21.94 -6.01
N LEU A 253 -22.68 -20.94 -6.84
CA LEU A 253 -21.54 -21.00 -7.76
C LEU A 253 -20.25 -20.83 -6.96
N LYS A 254 -19.41 -21.87 -6.94
CA LYS A 254 -18.06 -21.83 -6.37
C LYS A 254 -17.04 -21.30 -7.38
N ILE A 255 -16.32 -20.26 -7.00
CA ILE A 255 -15.13 -19.74 -7.70
C ILE A 255 -13.94 -20.00 -6.78
N ASP A 256 -13.10 -20.95 -7.17
CA ASP A 256 -11.95 -21.39 -6.37
C ASP A 256 -10.76 -20.44 -6.54
N LEU A 257 -10.39 -19.74 -5.46
CA LEU A 257 -9.27 -18.79 -5.45
C LEU A 257 -7.94 -19.47 -5.08
N SER A 258 -7.98 -20.68 -4.54
CA SER A 258 -6.81 -21.41 -4.03
C SER A 258 -5.98 -22.09 -5.12
N ARG A 259 -6.57 -22.33 -6.30
CA ARG A 259 -5.90 -23.03 -7.40
C ARG A 259 -4.74 -22.22 -7.93
N ASP A 260 -3.61 -22.89 -8.19
CA ASP A 260 -2.44 -22.30 -8.85
C ASP A 260 -2.66 -22.23 -10.38
N ILE A 261 -3.62 -21.40 -10.79
CA ILE A 261 -3.95 -21.11 -12.19
C ILE A 261 -3.78 -19.62 -12.47
N GLU A 262 -3.66 -19.26 -13.76
CA GLU A 262 -3.65 -17.85 -14.19
C GLU A 262 -5.06 -17.24 -14.03
N HIS A 263 -5.40 -16.85 -12.81
CA HIS A 263 -6.62 -16.13 -12.49
C HIS A 263 -6.32 -14.73 -11.93
N GLY A 264 -7.28 -13.84 -12.10
CA GLY A 264 -7.15 -12.45 -11.67
C GLY A 264 -8.51 -11.81 -11.47
N VAL A 265 -8.53 -10.81 -10.59
CA VAL A 265 -9.71 -9.97 -10.34
C VAL A 265 -9.35 -8.54 -10.69
N LYS A 266 -10.19 -7.91 -11.52
CA LYS A 266 -10.01 -6.53 -11.96
C LYS A 266 -11.30 -5.74 -11.80
N PRO A 267 -11.18 -4.41 -11.64
CA PRO A 267 -12.34 -3.55 -11.75
C PRO A 267 -12.90 -3.62 -13.18
N ALA A 268 -14.23 -3.60 -13.28
CA ALA A 268 -14.95 -3.57 -14.55
C ALA A 268 -16.01 -2.47 -14.51
N ALA A 269 -16.18 -1.80 -15.64
CA ALA A 269 -17.27 -0.87 -15.82
C ALA A 269 -18.55 -1.64 -16.18
N THR A 270 -19.64 -1.35 -15.48
CA THR A 270 -21.00 -1.88 -15.71
C THR A 270 -22.04 -0.78 -15.56
N GLY A 271 -23.24 -1.05 -16.01
CA GLY A 271 -24.34 -0.11 -16.07
C GLY A 271 -25.61 -0.90 -16.37
N PRO A 272 -26.77 -0.23 -16.48
CA PRO A 272 -28.02 -0.91 -16.80
C PRO A 272 -27.82 -1.87 -17.98
N TRP A 273 -28.20 -3.14 -17.78
CA TRP A 273 -28.05 -4.22 -18.77
C TRP A 273 -26.61 -4.59 -19.17
N GLY A 274 -25.62 -4.32 -18.32
CA GLY A 274 -24.23 -4.72 -18.53
C GLY A 274 -23.40 -3.76 -19.42
N ALA A 275 -23.91 -2.57 -19.73
CA ALA A 275 -23.15 -1.56 -20.50
C ALA A 275 -22.00 -0.96 -19.67
N PRO A 276 -20.78 -0.75 -20.21
CA PRO A 276 -19.63 -0.27 -19.44
C PRO A 276 -19.71 1.24 -19.15
N LEU A 277 -20.60 1.64 -18.25
CA LEU A 277 -20.93 3.05 -17.96
C LEU A 277 -20.39 3.54 -16.62
N PHE A 278 -20.38 2.69 -15.59
CA PHE A 278 -20.00 3.04 -14.23
C PHE A 278 -19.02 2.01 -13.66
N ASP A 279 -18.00 2.44 -12.93
CA ASP A 279 -17.01 1.51 -12.34
C ASP A 279 -17.55 0.82 -11.07
N LYS A 280 -18.60 0.00 -11.25
CA LYS A 280 -19.40 -0.62 -10.19
C LYS A 280 -19.23 -2.14 -10.11
N ALA A 281 -18.41 -2.76 -10.95
CA ALA A 281 -18.24 -4.20 -10.96
C ALA A 281 -16.81 -4.66 -10.74
N ILE A 282 -16.68 -5.93 -10.35
CA ILE A 282 -15.46 -6.71 -10.47
C ILE A 282 -15.68 -7.80 -11.51
N ILE A 283 -14.63 -8.10 -12.27
CA ILE A 283 -14.59 -9.26 -13.15
C ILE A 283 -13.53 -10.24 -12.66
N TYR A 284 -13.94 -11.50 -12.47
CA TYR A 284 -13.03 -12.61 -12.24
C TYR A 284 -12.72 -13.29 -13.57
N GLU A 285 -11.45 -13.29 -13.96
CA GLU A 285 -10.97 -13.92 -15.19
C GLU A 285 -10.20 -15.21 -14.83
N SER A 286 -10.56 -16.34 -15.44
CA SER A 286 -9.78 -17.58 -15.34
C SER A 286 -9.91 -18.41 -16.63
N PRO A 287 -9.02 -19.39 -16.88
CA PRO A 287 -9.13 -20.29 -18.03
C PRO A 287 -10.42 -21.13 -18.02
N GLU A 288 -11.01 -21.32 -16.84
CA GLU A 288 -12.24 -22.07 -16.63
C GLU A 288 -13.47 -21.27 -17.07
N PHE A 289 -13.42 -19.94 -16.97
CA PHE A 289 -14.47 -19.02 -17.36
C PHE A 289 -14.02 -18.14 -18.52
N GLN A 290 -14.23 -18.59 -19.76
CA GLN A 290 -13.79 -17.85 -20.97
C GLN A 290 -14.36 -16.41 -21.06
N GLU A 291 -15.56 -16.19 -20.53
CA GLU A 291 -16.23 -14.88 -20.50
C GLU A 291 -15.99 -14.09 -19.20
N GLY A 292 -15.32 -14.71 -18.22
CA GLY A 292 -15.18 -14.19 -16.87
C GLY A 292 -16.50 -14.20 -16.07
N VAL A 293 -16.40 -14.01 -14.75
CA VAL A 293 -17.57 -13.83 -13.88
C VAL A 293 -17.68 -12.36 -13.50
N LEU A 294 -18.72 -11.70 -14.02
CA LEU A 294 -18.99 -10.28 -13.77
C LEU A 294 -19.95 -10.11 -12.58
N LEU A 295 -19.47 -9.44 -11.53
CA LEU A 295 -20.22 -9.16 -10.31
C LEU A 295 -20.31 -7.64 -10.11
N GLU A 296 -21.52 -7.09 -10.23
CA GLU A 296 -21.84 -5.69 -10.00
C GLU A 296 -22.27 -5.44 -8.55
N PHE A 297 -21.80 -4.32 -8.00
CA PHE A 297 -22.13 -3.79 -6.69
C PHE A 297 -22.91 -2.49 -6.88
N PRO A 298 -24.25 -2.55 -6.90
CA PRO A 298 -25.08 -1.36 -7.07
C PRO A 298 -24.82 -0.38 -5.92
N GLU A 299 -24.30 0.79 -6.24
CA GLU A 299 -24.08 1.90 -5.32
C GLU A 299 -24.34 3.20 -6.08
N MET A 300 -25.07 4.17 -5.51
CA MET A 300 -25.48 5.35 -6.28
C MET A 300 -24.36 6.39 -6.41
N THR A 301 -23.56 6.60 -5.35
CA THR A 301 -22.71 7.79 -5.22
C THR A 301 -21.22 7.50 -5.10
N SER A 302 -20.81 6.29 -4.74
CA SER A 302 -19.38 5.93 -4.57
C SER A 302 -19.03 4.56 -5.17
N SER A 303 -17.75 4.22 -5.28
CA SER A 303 -17.28 2.87 -5.62
C SER A 303 -16.75 2.09 -4.41
N THR A 304 -16.91 2.63 -3.20
CA THR A 304 -16.27 2.10 -1.98
C THR A 304 -16.66 0.67 -1.68
N ARG A 305 -17.90 0.27 -2.02
CA ARG A 305 -18.37 -1.11 -1.85
C ARG A 305 -17.66 -2.07 -2.80
N ARG A 306 -17.55 -1.69 -4.09
CA ARG A 306 -16.83 -2.47 -5.10
C ARG A 306 -15.34 -2.57 -4.77
N ASP A 307 -14.73 -1.47 -4.35
CA ASP A 307 -13.31 -1.41 -4.01
C ASP A 307 -12.99 -2.27 -2.77
N HIS A 308 -13.90 -2.32 -1.80
CA HIS A 308 -13.79 -3.22 -0.65
C HIS A 308 -13.80 -4.69 -1.08
N TRP A 309 -14.77 -5.11 -1.88
CA TRP A 309 -14.84 -6.49 -2.39
C TRP A 309 -13.64 -6.85 -3.27
N LEU A 310 -13.19 -5.93 -4.11
CA LEU A 310 -12.00 -6.10 -4.93
C LEU A 310 -10.77 -6.35 -4.06
N ALA A 311 -10.56 -5.54 -3.02
CA ALA A 311 -9.41 -5.65 -2.13
C ALA A 311 -9.44 -6.97 -1.34
N LEU A 312 -10.59 -7.34 -0.77
CA LEU A 312 -10.74 -8.61 -0.03
C LEU A 312 -10.51 -9.84 -0.92
N THR A 313 -11.06 -9.83 -2.13
CA THR A 313 -10.90 -10.95 -3.07
C THR A 313 -9.44 -11.05 -3.52
N LYS A 314 -8.81 -9.91 -3.83
CA LYS A 314 -7.38 -9.86 -4.18
C LYS A 314 -6.50 -10.36 -3.04
N GLU A 315 -6.81 -10.03 -1.79
CA GLU A 315 -6.05 -10.48 -0.63
C GLU A 315 -5.97 -12.02 -0.58
N VAL A 316 -7.13 -12.69 -0.63
CA VAL A 316 -7.19 -14.15 -0.61
C VAL A 316 -6.48 -14.76 -1.81
N LEU A 317 -6.65 -14.16 -3.00
CA LEU A 317 -5.98 -14.59 -4.22
C LEU A 317 -4.44 -14.51 -4.13
N LEU A 318 -3.95 -13.38 -3.62
CA LEU A 318 -2.52 -13.10 -3.52
C LEU A 318 -1.87 -13.91 -2.38
N MET A 319 -2.59 -14.16 -1.29
CA MET A 319 -2.17 -15.08 -0.23
C MET A 319 -1.91 -16.48 -0.79
N HIS A 320 -2.84 -17.04 -1.58
CA HIS A 320 -2.65 -18.37 -2.19
C HIS A 320 -1.50 -18.39 -3.20
N LYS A 321 -1.33 -17.33 -4.00
CA LYS A 321 -0.15 -17.17 -4.88
C LYS A 321 1.16 -17.05 -4.11
N PHE A 322 1.14 -16.41 -2.95
CA PHE A 322 2.29 -16.33 -2.07
C PHE A 322 2.66 -17.71 -1.51
N LEU A 323 1.67 -18.46 -1.01
CA LEU A 323 1.85 -19.82 -0.50
C LEU A 323 2.37 -20.77 -1.58
N SER A 324 1.85 -20.68 -2.81
CA SER A 324 2.33 -21.49 -3.94
C SER A 324 3.77 -21.14 -4.34
N LYS A 325 4.12 -19.84 -4.42
CA LYS A 325 5.49 -19.36 -4.71
C LYS A 325 6.48 -19.79 -3.62
N PHE A 326 6.08 -19.70 -2.35
CA PHE A 326 6.92 -20.03 -1.21
C PHE A 326 7.11 -21.53 -1.00
N LYS A 327 6.27 -22.38 -1.61
CA LYS A 327 6.27 -23.83 -1.40
C LYS A 327 6.26 -24.18 0.09
N ALA A 328 5.31 -23.62 0.85
CA ALA A 328 5.22 -23.84 2.29
C ALA A 328 5.29 -25.35 2.61
N GLU A 329 6.42 -25.80 3.17
CA GLU A 329 6.72 -27.22 3.37
C GLU A 329 5.89 -27.80 4.53
N SER A 330 5.40 -26.94 5.43
CA SER A 330 4.60 -27.33 6.59
C SER A 330 3.17 -26.75 6.54
N PRO A 331 2.15 -27.55 6.89
CA PRO A 331 0.76 -27.08 6.93
C PRO A 331 0.55 -25.99 7.99
N ILE A 332 1.37 -25.98 9.04
CA ILE A 332 1.27 -25.00 10.13
C ILE A 332 1.72 -23.61 9.65
N GLN A 333 2.76 -23.50 8.82
CA GLN A 333 3.18 -22.22 8.23
C GLN A 333 2.12 -21.68 7.26
N ALA A 334 1.52 -22.56 6.46
CA ALA A 334 0.41 -22.17 5.59
C ALA A 334 -0.77 -21.63 6.42
N TRP A 335 -1.12 -22.35 7.50
CA TRP A 335 -2.20 -21.94 8.40
C TRP A 335 -1.91 -20.64 9.15
N GLU A 336 -0.67 -20.38 9.56
CA GLU A 336 -0.28 -19.09 10.15
C GLU A 336 -0.55 -17.92 9.17
N MET A 337 -0.31 -18.11 7.86
CA MET A 337 -0.61 -17.10 6.86
C MET A 337 -2.10 -16.94 6.59
N HIS A 338 -2.86 -18.03 6.58
CA HIS A 338 -4.33 -17.95 6.59
C HIS A 338 -4.81 -17.16 7.81
N ALA A 339 -4.27 -17.44 8.99
CA ALA A 339 -4.68 -16.79 10.22
C ALA A 339 -4.38 -15.28 10.23
N ARG A 340 -3.18 -14.88 9.79
CA ARG A 340 -2.81 -13.46 9.62
C ARG A 340 -3.73 -12.74 8.64
N THR A 341 -4.11 -13.40 7.56
CA THR A 341 -5.03 -12.87 6.54
C THR A 341 -6.46 -12.74 7.07
N ILE A 342 -6.94 -13.73 7.82
CA ILE A 342 -8.26 -13.65 8.48
C ILE A 342 -8.29 -12.47 9.46
N LEU A 343 -7.26 -12.35 10.31
CA LEU A 343 -7.15 -11.24 11.27
C LEU A 343 -7.01 -9.88 10.58
N SER A 344 -6.31 -9.79 9.44
CA SER A 344 -6.18 -8.54 8.66
C SER A 344 -7.55 -8.07 8.14
N ILE A 345 -8.37 -8.99 7.64
CA ILE A 345 -9.74 -8.73 7.18
C ILE A 345 -10.66 -8.34 8.34
N ILE A 346 -10.57 -9.02 9.49
CA ILE A 346 -11.36 -8.68 10.68
C ILE A 346 -11.01 -7.28 11.20
N ARG A 347 -9.72 -6.91 11.23
CA ARG A 347 -9.28 -5.55 11.60
C ARG A 347 -9.83 -4.50 10.63
N LEU A 348 -9.85 -4.79 9.33
CA LEU A 348 -10.45 -3.90 8.34
C LEU A 348 -11.94 -3.70 8.61
N HIS A 349 -12.69 -4.77 8.86
CA HIS A 349 -14.12 -4.67 9.20
C HIS A 349 -14.33 -3.86 10.48
N ALA A 350 -13.53 -4.12 11.52
CA ALA A 350 -13.58 -3.37 12.78
C ALA A 350 -13.28 -1.88 12.58
N ALA A 351 -12.28 -1.54 11.74
CA ALA A 351 -11.97 -0.16 11.42
C ALA A 351 -13.08 0.52 10.63
N ARG A 352 -13.73 -0.18 9.69
CA ARG A 352 -14.91 0.35 8.96
C ARG A 352 -16.09 0.60 9.88
N GLU A 353 -16.36 -0.30 10.83
CA GLU A 353 -17.41 -0.11 11.84
C GLU A 353 -17.08 1.00 12.84
N MET A 354 -15.81 1.21 13.15
CA MET A 354 -15.37 2.32 13.98
C MET A 354 -15.47 3.66 13.24
N LEU A 355 -15.11 3.69 11.95
CA LEU A 355 -14.95 4.88 11.10
C LEU A 355 -16.12 5.09 10.12
N ARG A 356 -17.32 4.57 10.40
CA ARG A 356 -18.51 4.51 9.50
C ARG A 356 -18.73 5.69 8.54
N ILE A 357 -18.43 6.92 8.95
CA ILE A 357 -18.63 8.14 8.16
C ILE A 357 -17.59 8.26 7.02
N CYS A 358 -16.34 7.84 7.28
CA CYS A 358 -15.24 7.87 6.32
C CYS A 358 -14.53 6.51 6.39
N PRO A 359 -15.05 5.49 5.67
CA PRO A 359 -14.47 4.16 5.72
C PRO A 359 -13.03 4.20 5.20
N PRO A 360 -12.10 3.49 5.86
CA PRO A 360 -10.71 3.48 5.47
C PRO A 360 -10.50 2.81 4.11
N ASP A 361 -9.39 3.16 3.45
CA ASP A 361 -8.88 2.41 2.31
C ASP A 361 -8.65 0.95 2.72
N PRO A 362 -9.35 -0.02 2.08
CA PRO A 362 -9.22 -1.44 2.39
C PRO A 362 -7.78 -1.95 2.37
N THR A 363 -6.96 -1.47 1.43
CA THR A 363 -5.62 -2.01 1.19
C THR A 363 -4.70 -1.83 2.39
N LYS A 364 -4.83 -0.74 3.15
CA LYS A 364 -3.97 -0.39 4.29
C LYS A 364 -4.04 -1.37 5.48
N PHE A 365 -5.10 -2.16 5.57
CA PHE A 365 -5.28 -3.17 6.62
C PHE A 365 -4.92 -4.58 6.17
N LEU A 366 -4.74 -4.78 4.87
CA LEU A 366 -4.45 -6.07 4.25
C LEU A 366 -2.92 -6.27 4.15
N ILE A 367 -2.48 -7.50 3.92
CA ILE A 367 -1.06 -7.84 3.84
C ILE A 367 -0.66 -7.88 2.37
N PHE A 368 -1.27 -8.77 1.59
CA PHE A 368 -0.82 -9.03 0.23
C PHE A 368 -1.29 -7.98 -0.75
N ALA A 369 -2.54 -7.51 -0.64
CA ALA A 369 -3.06 -6.43 -1.45
C ALA A 369 -2.25 -5.13 -1.27
N LEU A 370 -1.84 -4.84 -0.03
CA LEU A 370 -0.97 -3.70 0.28
C LEU A 370 0.37 -3.80 -0.47
N TYR A 371 1.09 -4.92 -0.29
CA TYR A 371 2.42 -5.09 -0.89
C TYR A 371 2.38 -5.47 -2.38
N ASP A 372 1.22 -5.74 -2.96
CA ASP A 372 1.06 -5.80 -4.42
C ASP A 372 1.05 -4.38 -5.03
N GLU A 373 0.49 -3.40 -4.32
CA GLU A 373 0.39 -2.01 -4.79
C GLU A 373 1.60 -1.14 -4.43
N LEU A 374 2.26 -1.42 -3.29
CA LEU A 374 3.41 -0.64 -2.83
C LEU A 374 4.70 -0.91 -3.65
N PRO A 375 5.55 0.13 -3.84
CA PRO A 375 6.86 -0.07 -4.47
C PRO A 375 7.73 -0.99 -3.63
N LYS A 376 8.42 -1.97 -4.24
CA LYS A 376 9.24 -2.97 -3.52
C LYS A 376 8.52 -3.83 -2.50
N GLY A 377 7.19 -3.93 -2.58
CA GLY A 377 6.46 -4.85 -1.71
C GLY A 377 6.79 -6.32 -1.93
N ASP A 378 7.27 -6.71 -3.13
CA ASP A 378 7.76 -8.06 -3.39
C ASP A 378 8.94 -8.47 -2.49
N TYR A 379 9.85 -7.54 -2.18
CA TYR A 379 10.97 -7.78 -1.26
C TYR A 379 10.49 -7.98 0.18
N VAL A 380 9.46 -7.23 0.61
CA VAL A 380 8.85 -7.40 1.94
C VAL A 380 8.19 -8.77 2.05
N LEU A 381 7.47 -9.21 1.02
CA LEU A 381 6.87 -10.54 0.99
C LEU A 381 7.95 -11.64 1.02
N GLU A 382 9.07 -11.47 0.32
CA GLU A 382 10.19 -12.42 0.37
C GLU A 382 10.83 -12.50 1.77
N GLN A 383 11.04 -11.37 2.43
CA GLN A 383 11.54 -11.33 3.82
C GLN A 383 10.51 -11.89 4.82
N LEU A 384 9.22 -11.66 4.60
CA LEU A 384 8.15 -12.27 5.39
C LEU A 384 8.21 -13.79 5.28
N ALA A 385 8.38 -14.31 4.05
CA ALA A 385 8.54 -15.74 3.81
C ALA A 385 9.76 -16.32 4.55
N GLU A 386 10.91 -15.64 4.49
CA GLU A 386 12.12 -16.07 5.21
C GLU A 386 11.91 -16.09 6.74
N SER A 387 11.20 -15.09 7.29
CA SER A 387 10.90 -15.03 8.72
C SER A 387 10.04 -16.21 9.19
N LEU A 388 9.09 -16.68 8.37
CA LEU A 388 8.21 -17.81 8.71
C LEU A 388 8.94 -19.15 8.82
N ASN A 389 10.10 -19.31 8.15
CA ASN A 389 10.91 -20.53 8.24
C ASN A 389 11.69 -20.65 9.55
N LYS A 390 11.85 -19.54 10.30
CA LYS A 390 12.71 -19.47 11.49
C LYS A 390 11.92 -19.28 12.79
N VAL A 391 10.65 -18.87 12.72
CA VAL A 391 9.78 -18.64 13.90
C VAL A 391 9.31 -19.97 14.48
N ASN A 392 9.50 -20.18 15.79
CA ASN A 392 8.93 -21.30 16.53
C ASN A 392 7.40 -21.16 16.60
N ILE A 393 6.69 -21.91 15.74
CA ILE A 393 5.24 -21.77 15.51
C ILE A 393 4.38 -22.23 16.71
N ALA A 394 4.99 -22.87 17.70
CA ALA A 394 4.34 -23.29 18.94
C ALA A 394 4.13 -22.16 19.97
N GLN A 395 4.39 -20.89 19.60
CA GLN A 395 4.19 -19.75 20.50
C GLN A 395 2.68 -19.51 20.77
N PRO A 396 2.24 -19.37 22.03
CA PRO A 396 0.83 -19.14 22.41
C PRO A 396 0.21 -17.83 21.90
N CYS A 397 1.03 -16.96 21.31
CA CYS A 397 0.70 -15.62 20.82
C CYS A 397 0.74 -15.51 19.29
N SER A 398 0.92 -16.61 18.55
CA SER A 398 0.85 -16.62 17.09
C SER A 398 -0.54 -16.26 16.56
N ALA A 399 -0.65 -15.86 15.29
CA ALA A 399 -1.94 -15.56 14.68
C ALA A 399 -2.86 -16.78 14.70
N HIS A 400 -2.32 -17.97 14.40
CA HIS A 400 -3.09 -19.22 14.46
C HIS A 400 -3.63 -19.50 15.87
N SER A 401 -2.82 -19.25 16.91
CA SER A 401 -3.23 -19.51 18.29
C SER A 401 -4.31 -18.54 18.75
N MET A 402 -4.22 -17.28 18.31
CA MET A 402 -5.23 -16.25 18.60
C MET A 402 -6.58 -16.60 18.00
N LEU A 403 -6.63 -16.98 16.73
CA LEU A 403 -7.87 -17.42 16.11
C LEU A 403 -8.44 -18.66 16.78
N ARG A 404 -7.59 -19.66 17.09
CA ARG A 404 -8.01 -20.88 17.78
C ARG A 404 -8.72 -20.57 19.10
N LYS A 405 -8.14 -19.68 19.90
CA LYS A 405 -8.68 -19.31 21.23
C LYS A 405 -9.85 -18.33 21.18
N MET A 406 -10.16 -17.79 20.01
CA MET A 406 -11.36 -17.00 19.75
C MET A 406 -12.46 -17.83 19.05
N ASN A 407 -12.42 -19.16 19.21
CA ASN A 407 -13.40 -20.13 18.72
C ASN A 407 -13.47 -20.31 17.19
N PHE A 408 -12.37 -20.12 16.46
CA PHE A 408 -12.20 -20.69 15.12
C PHE A 408 -11.59 -22.11 15.28
N SER A 409 -12.39 -23.16 15.11
CA SER A 409 -11.99 -24.56 15.32
C SER A 409 -11.01 -25.06 14.25
N GLU A 410 -9.80 -25.47 14.64
CA GLU A 410 -8.78 -25.95 13.70
C GLU A 410 -9.26 -27.11 12.81
N PRO A 411 -8.78 -27.23 11.55
CA PRO A 411 -8.77 -28.51 10.87
C PRO A 411 -8.05 -29.54 11.75
N THR A 412 -8.50 -30.80 11.75
CA THR A 412 -7.90 -31.87 12.57
C THR A 412 -6.47 -32.18 12.10
N ILE A 413 -5.49 -31.36 12.48
CA ILE A 413 -4.07 -31.65 12.33
C ILE A 413 -3.69 -32.40 13.60
N SER A 414 -3.46 -33.71 13.45
CA SER A 414 -3.12 -34.62 14.55
C SER A 414 -2.11 -33.97 15.50
N GLU A 415 -2.49 -33.90 16.77
CA GLU A 415 -1.64 -33.53 17.90
C GLU A 415 -0.30 -34.27 17.79
N ILE A 416 0.74 -33.58 17.30
CA ILE A 416 2.10 -33.98 17.60
C ILE A 416 2.29 -33.58 19.05
N GLU A 417 2.27 -34.61 19.91
CA GLU A 417 2.28 -34.56 21.35
C GLU A 417 3.21 -33.48 21.92
N GLU A 418 2.69 -32.76 22.91
CA GLU A 418 3.38 -31.98 23.96
C GLU A 418 4.37 -32.82 24.81
N LYS A 419 4.91 -33.92 24.30
CA LYS A 419 5.84 -34.79 25.03
C LYS A 419 7.26 -34.62 24.54
N GLY A 420 7.97 -33.78 25.29
CA GLY A 420 9.40 -33.95 25.50
C GLY A 420 10.29 -32.91 24.82
N VAL A 421 10.23 -31.66 25.27
CA VAL A 421 11.39 -30.76 25.20
C VAL A 421 11.55 -30.07 26.54
N ASN A 422 12.09 -30.83 27.50
CA ASN A 422 12.81 -30.25 28.63
C ASN A 422 14.25 -30.01 28.15
N GLU A 423 14.41 -29.14 27.16
CA GLU A 423 15.71 -28.58 26.78
C GLU A 423 15.62 -27.08 26.97
N LYS A 424 16.63 -26.55 27.66
CA LYS A 424 16.86 -25.14 27.98
C LYS A 424 16.05 -24.18 27.10
N ARG A 425 15.17 -23.40 27.74
CA ARG A 425 14.86 -22.04 27.28
C ARG A 425 16.17 -21.26 27.27
N GLU A 426 16.96 -21.41 26.22
CA GLU A 426 17.95 -20.41 25.87
C GLU A 426 17.16 -19.16 25.49
N THR A 427 17.28 -18.14 26.34
CA THR A 427 16.91 -16.77 26.05
C THR A 427 17.74 -16.30 24.86
N ILE A 428 17.26 -16.59 23.65
CA ILE A 428 17.85 -16.11 22.40
C ILE A 428 17.46 -14.63 22.25
N ALA A 429 18.16 -13.76 22.98
CA ALA A 429 18.11 -12.31 22.76
C ALA A 429 18.94 -11.88 21.52
N GLY A 430 19.56 -12.84 20.80
CA GLY A 430 20.46 -12.59 19.68
C GLY A 430 19.84 -12.82 18.30
N SER A 431 19.38 -14.04 17.97
CA SER A 431 19.04 -14.37 16.58
C SER A 431 17.61 -14.04 16.14
N GLU A 432 16.62 -14.02 17.04
CA GLU A 432 15.24 -13.60 16.68
C GLU A 432 15.16 -12.09 16.38
N ASN A 433 16.07 -11.28 16.94
CA ASN A 433 16.12 -9.85 16.70
C ASN A 433 16.63 -9.52 15.28
N ASP A 434 17.58 -10.27 14.74
CA ASP A 434 18.20 -9.96 13.44
C ASP A 434 17.20 -10.08 12.27
N ASP A 435 16.36 -11.12 12.22
CA ASP A 435 15.37 -11.29 11.14
C ASP A 435 14.19 -10.33 11.28
N LYS A 436 13.75 -10.03 12.52
CA LYS A 436 12.75 -8.99 12.75
C LYS A 436 13.26 -7.64 12.28
N THR A 437 14.55 -7.35 12.49
CA THR A 437 15.16 -6.12 12.00
C THR A 437 15.32 -6.09 10.48
N SER A 438 15.54 -7.23 9.79
CA SER A 438 15.60 -7.26 8.32
C SER A 438 14.23 -6.99 7.69
N LEU A 439 13.18 -7.63 8.20
CA LEU A 439 11.80 -7.40 7.77
C LEU A 439 11.36 -5.95 8.05
N GLU A 440 11.63 -5.43 9.25
CA GLU A 440 11.31 -4.04 9.59
C GLU A 440 12.07 -3.04 8.72
N THR A 441 13.33 -3.33 8.39
CA THR A 441 14.13 -2.50 7.47
C THR A 441 13.52 -2.50 6.06
N ALA A 442 13.07 -3.66 5.57
CA ALA A 442 12.40 -3.77 4.28
C ALA A 442 11.10 -2.96 4.24
N ILE A 443 10.28 -3.04 5.30
CA ILE A 443 9.03 -2.28 5.46
C ILE A 443 9.32 -0.77 5.45
N ASN A 444 10.30 -0.32 6.22
CA ASN A 444 10.66 1.10 6.31
C ASN A 444 11.17 1.65 4.96
N GLN A 445 11.91 0.85 4.20
CA GLN A 445 12.37 1.23 2.87
C GLN A 445 11.20 1.38 1.88
N THR A 446 10.28 0.41 1.85
CA THR A 446 9.07 0.44 1.02
C THR A 446 8.21 1.68 1.34
N ARG A 447 8.03 2.00 2.62
CA ARG A 447 7.27 3.19 3.04
C ARG A 447 7.93 4.50 2.64
N LYS A 448 9.26 4.56 2.67
CA LYS A 448 9.99 5.74 2.18
C LYS A 448 9.75 5.97 0.70
N GLU A 449 9.79 4.91 -0.11
CA GLU A 449 9.52 4.99 -1.54
C GLU A 449 8.07 5.31 -1.86
N GLU A 450 7.13 4.76 -1.10
CA GLU A 450 5.72 5.12 -1.19
C GLU A 450 5.51 6.62 -0.93
N ARG A 451 6.11 7.19 0.12
CA ARG A 451 6.03 8.63 0.40
C ARG A 451 6.58 9.46 -0.76
N GLU A 452 7.67 9.01 -1.40
CA GLU A 452 8.19 9.65 -2.62
C GLU A 452 7.18 9.60 -3.77
N VAL A 453 6.50 8.47 -3.97
CA VAL A 453 5.44 8.30 -4.98
C VAL A 453 4.21 9.16 -4.66
N VAL A 454 3.76 9.21 -3.40
CA VAL A 454 2.63 10.02 -2.96
C VAL A 454 2.94 11.51 -3.18
N ASN A 455 4.11 11.98 -2.75
CA ASN A 455 4.54 13.36 -3.00
C ASN A 455 4.59 13.67 -4.51
N ALA A 456 5.01 12.71 -5.34
CA ALA A 456 5.01 12.88 -6.79
C ALA A 456 3.59 12.93 -7.38
N LYS A 457 2.65 12.14 -6.85
CA LYS A 457 1.22 12.16 -7.23
C LYS A 457 0.54 13.45 -6.80
N GLU A 458 0.75 13.92 -5.57
CA GLU A 458 0.24 15.21 -5.10
C GLU A 458 0.74 16.37 -5.95
N ALA A 459 2.01 16.35 -6.34
CA ALA A 459 2.55 17.34 -7.28
C ALA A 459 1.93 17.26 -8.69
N ILE A 460 1.39 16.11 -9.09
CA ILE A 460 0.63 15.96 -10.34
C ILE A 460 -0.81 16.46 -10.17
N GLU A 461 -1.45 16.16 -9.05
CA GLU A 461 -2.81 16.61 -8.75
C GLU A 461 -2.90 18.12 -8.59
N GLY A 462 -1.92 18.75 -7.94
CA GLY A 462 -1.84 20.22 -7.91
C GLY A 462 -1.80 20.85 -9.32
N LEU A 463 -1.16 20.20 -10.30
CA LEU A 463 -1.16 20.66 -11.71
C LEU A 463 -2.51 20.44 -12.42
N LYS A 464 -3.38 19.60 -11.87
CA LYS A 464 -4.73 19.36 -12.39
C LYS A 464 -5.70 20.44 -11.89
N ASP A 465 -5.50 20.92 -10.67
CA ASP A 465 -6.35 21.93 -10.03
C ASP A 465 -6.14 23.34 -10.60
N GLU A 466 -4.97 23.60 -11.23
CA GLU A 466 -4.67 24.81 -12.02
C GLU A 466 -5.53 24.96 -13.31
N GLY A 467 -6.50 24.07 -13.56
CA GLY A 467 -7.48 24.26 -14.62
C GLY A 467 -7.00 23.91 -16.04
N ILE A 468 -7.98 23.74 -16.94
CA ILE A 468 -7.79 23.10 -18.26
C ILE A 468 -7.10 24.04 -19.27
N SER A 469 -7.42 25.34 -19.24
CA SER A 469 -6.80 26.34 -20.11
C SER A 469 -5.30 26.52 -19.83
N GLU A 470 -4.91 26.43 -18.56
CA GLU A 470 -3.53 26.62 -18.11
C GLU A 470 -2.68 25.41 -18.49
N ASN A 471 -3.23 24.20 -18.39
CA ASN A 471 -2.61 22.99 -18.89
C ASN A 471 -2.27 23.08 -20.40
N ALA A 472 -3.15 23.62 -21.24
CA ALA A 472 -2.85 23.79 -22.67
C ALA A 472 -1.71 24.81 -22.91
N LEU A 473 -1.62 25.86 -22.08
CA LEU A 473 -0.54 26.85 -22.14
C LEU A 473 0.80 26.26 -21.71
N ILE A 474 0.82 25.46 -20.64
CA ILE A 474 2.00 24.73 -20.17
C ILE A 474 2.53 23.82 -21.28
N LEU A 475 1.65 23.09 -21.99
CA LEU A 475 2.05 22.24 -23.12
C LEU A 475 2.73 23.05 -24.23
N MET A 476 2.12 24.19 -24.61
CA MET A 476 2.65 25.07 -25.66
C MET A 476 4.04 25.60 -25.27
N GLU A 477 4.24 25.98 -24.01
CA GLU A 477 5.51 26.49 -23.50
C GLU A 477 6.59 25.38 -23.51
N LEU A 478 6.27 24.20 -22.99
CA LEU A 478 7.18 23.05 -22.97
C LEU A 478 7.58 22.58 -24.38
N LEU A 479 6.71 22.76 -25.37
CA LEU A 479 6.98 22.41 -26.77
C LEU A 479 7.77 23.48 -27.54
N LYS A 480 7.96 24.70 -27.03
CA LYS A 480 8.76 25.76 -27.70
C LYS A 480 10.16 25.29 -28.14
N PRO A 481 10.98 24.65 -27.28
CA PRO A 481 12.30 24.15 -27.70
C PRO A 481 12.20 23.07 -28.80
N LEU A 482 11.22 22.17 -28.73
CA LEU A 482 10.97 21.14 -29.74
C LEU A 482 10.55 21.74 -31.09
N LYS A 483 9.67 22.75 -31.07
CA LYS A 483 9.23 23.49 -32.25
C LYS A 483 10.41 24.19 -32.92
N SER A 484 11.32 24.78 -32.15
CA SER A 484 12.52 25.43 -32.70
C SER A 484 13.44 24.45 -33.43
N GLY A 485 13.68 23.27 -32.85
CA GLY A 485 14.49 22.22 -33.48
C GLY A 485 13.83 21.63 -34.73
N PHE A 486 12.51 21.39 -34.67
CA PHE A 486 11.72 20.91 -35.80
C PHE A 486 11.71 21.90 -36.96
N VAL A 487 11.53 23.20 -36.68
CA VAL A 487 11.60 24.26 -37.72
C VAL A 487 12.99 24.34 -38.34
N TRP A 488 14.05 24.25 -37.54
CA TRP A 488 15.42 24.21 -38.07
C TRP A 488 15.65 22.99 -38.97
N PHE A 489 15.18 21.80 -38.56
CA PHE A 489 15.27 20.57 -39.34
C PHE A 489 14.49 20.67 -40.66
N TRP A 490 13.25 21.14 -40.62
CA TRP A 490 12.43 21.35 -41.81
C TRP A 490 13.02 22.40 -42.74
N LYS A 491 13.54 23.50 -42.21
CA LYS A 491 14.24 24.55 -42.97
C LYS A 491 15.51 24.03 -43.66
N THR A 492 16.18 23.07 -43.03
CA THR A 492 17.35 22.41 -43.62
C THR A 492 16.92 21.45 -44.73
N LEU A 493 15.81 20.73 -44.55
CA LEU A 493 15.24 19.80 -45.53
C LEU A 493 14.56 20.51 -46.71
N SER A 494 14.01 21.72 -46.51
CA SER A 494 13.35 22.54 -47.54
C SER A 494 14.33 23.29 -48.45
N TRP A 495 15.64 23.01 -48.35
CA TRP A 495 16.70 23.63 -49.16
C TRP A 495 16.78 25.16 -49.05
N GLU A 496 16.21 25.78 -48.01
CA GLU A 496 16.29 27.23 -47.80
C GLU A 496 17.74 27.73 -47.60
N ARG A 497 18.65 26.85 -47.17
CA ARG A 497 20.09 27.12 -47.06
C ARG A 497 20.90 25.99 -47.72
N PRO A 498 21.13 26.06 -49.04
CA PRO A 498 21.67 24.93 -49.81
C PRO A 498 23.07 24.49 -49.34
N GLY A 499 23.92 25.42 -48.88
CA GLY A 499 25.24 25.09 -48.37
C GLY A 499 25.22 24.21 -47.12
N THR A 500 24.37 24.52 -46.14
CA THR A 500 24.23 23.70 -44.94
C THR A 500 23.58 22.36 -45.23
N THR A 501 22.60 22.31 -46.14
CA THR A 501 21.92 21.06 -46.54
C THR A 501 22.91 20.11 -47.22
N LEU A 502 23.77 20.61 -48.13
CA LEU A 502 24.80 19.81 -48.78
C LEU A 502 25.82 19.22 -47.79
N VAL A 503 26.23 20.00 -46.78
CA VAL A 503 27.13 19.51 -45.72
C VAL A 503 26.47 18.41 -44.89
N VAL A 504 25.21 18.60 -44.49
CA VAL A 504 24.45 17.59 -43.73
C VAL A 504 24.29 16.31 -44.56
N ILE A 505 23.94 16.42 -45.84
CA ILE A 505 23.84 15.27 -46.74
C ILE A 505 25.18 14.54 -46.83
N ALA A 506 26.28 15.25 -47.08
CA ALA A 506 27.61 14.64 -47.18
C ALA A 506 28.00 13.89 -45.88
N ILE A 507 27.73 14.47 -44.72
CA ILE A 507 27.97 13.85 -43.42
C ILE A 507 27.13 12.58 -43.25
N VAL A 508 25.83 12.64 -43.56
CA VAL A 508 24.92 11.49 -43.46
C VAL A 508 25.36 10.38 -44.42
N THR A 509 25.72 10.71 -45.66
CA THR A 509 26.21 9.74 -46.64
C THR A 509 27.48 9.04 -46.17
N VAL A 510 28.43 9.78 -45.57
CA VAL A 510 29.65 9.18 -45.00
C VAL A 510 29.35 8.27 -43.81
N ILE A 511 28.44 8.66 -42.91
CA ILE A 511 28.04 7.86 -41.75
C ILE A 511 27.39 6.54 -42.19
N VAL A 512 26.51 6.59 -43.19
CA VAL A 512 25.84 5.40 -43.74
C VAL A 512 26.83 4.51 -44.48
N TYR A 513 27.66 5.09 -45.35
CA TYR A 513 28.65 4.34 -46.15
C TYR A 513 29.65 3.58 -45.29
N LYS A 514 30.08 4.16 -44.15
CA LYS A 514 31.02 3.51 -43.23
C LYS A 514 30.36 2.60 -42.18
N GLU A 515 29.05 2.39 -42.25
CA GLU A 515 28.25 1.69 -41.23
C GLU A 515 28.42 2.28 -39.81
N TRP A 516 28.70 3.59 -39.70
CA TRP A 516 28.95 4.27 -38.42
C TRP A 516 27.68 4.72 -37.70
N VAL A 517 26.51 4.32 -38.19
CA VAL A 517 25.21 4.72 -37.64
C VAL A 517 25.13 4.42 -36.13
N GLY A 518 25.56 3.24 -35.68
CA GLY A 518 25.59 2.89 -34.25
C GLY A 518 26.51 3.81 -33.42
N LYS A 519 27.70 4.13 -33.95
CA LYS A 519 28.65 5.04 -33.29
C LYS A 519 28.14 6.48 -33.25
N ALA A 520 27.42 6.93 -34.28
CA ALA A 520 26.79 8.24 -34.31
C ALA A 520 25.66 8.35 -33.27
N ILE A 521 24.83 7.31 -33.14
CA ILE A 521 23.80 7.24 -32.08
C ILE A 521 24.46 7.26 -30.69
N SER A 522 25.51 6.47 -30.49
CA SER A 522 26.28 6.45 -29.23
C SER A 522 26.84 7.83 -28.87
N ALA A 523 27.45 8.53 -29.83
CA ALA A 523 27.94 9.89 -29.62
C ALA A 523 26.83 10.86 -29.22
N GLY A 524 25.65 10.76 -29.84
CA GLY A 524 24.48 11.56 -29.46
C GLY A 524 24.01 11.30 -28.02
N LEU A 525 23.94 10.03 -27.61
CA LEU A 525 23.59 9.64 -26.24
C LEU A 525 24.60 10.16 -25.21
N LEU A 526 25.91 10.11 -25.52
CA LEU A 526 26.95 10.65 -24.63
C LEU A 526 26.89 12.18 -24.51
N VAL A 527 26.57 12.89 -25.61
CA VAL A 527 26.33 14.34 -25.57
C VAL A 527 25.13 14.67 -24.68
N LEU A 528 24.07 13.86 -24.72
CA LEU A 528 22.92 14.01 -23.83
C LEU A 528 23.32 13.86 -22.36
N VAL A 529 24.08 12.81 -22.01
CA VAL A 529 24.59 12.60 -20.64
C VAL A 529 25.48 13.77 -20.21
N ALA A 530 26.38 14.25 -21.08
CA ALA A 530 27.21 15.41 -20.80
C ALA A 530 26.37 16.67 -20.52
N LYS A 531 25.28 16.87 -21.26
CA LYS A 531 24.32 17.97 -21.01
C LYS A 531 23.59 17.83 -19.68
N MET A 532 23.20 16.62 -19.29
CA MET A 532 22.60 16.37 -17.96
C MET A 532 23.59 16.68 -16.82
N ILE A 533 24.86 16.30 -16.97
CA ILE A 533 25.94 16.61 -16.01
C ILE A 533 26.20 18.11 -15.96
N GLN A 534 26.23 18.79 -17.11
CA GLN A 534 26.39 20.24 -17.20
C GLN A 534 25.25 20.97 -16.47
N ALA A 535 23.99 20.58 -16.73
CA ALA A 535 22.82 21.15 -16.06
C ALA A 535 22.88 20.96 -14.54
N ARG A 536 23.40 19.83 -14.06
CA ARG A 536 23.64 19.56 -12.64
C ARG A 536 24.71 20.48 -12.03
N GLN A 537 25.81 20.71 -12.75
CA GLN A 537 26.89 21.60 -12.29
C GLN A 537 26.45 23.07 -12.25
N GLU A 538 25.65 23.50 -13.23
CA GLU A 538 25.07 24.84 -13.27
C GLU A 538 24.05 25.05 -12.13
N LYS A 539 23.26 24.03 -11.79
CA LYS A 539 22.34 24.06 -10.64
C LYS A 539 23.03 24.15 -9.27
N LEU A 540 24.24 23.59 -9.13
CA LEU A 540 25.05 23.78 -7.92
C LEU A 540 25.56 25.23 -7.78
N LYS A 541 25.59 26.00 -8.88
CA LYS A 541 26.01 27.40 -8.93
C LYS A 541 24.83 28.39 -8.86
N ASP A 542 23.67 28.03 -9.41
CA ASP A 542 22.43 28.82 -9.37
C ASP A 542 21.32 28.08 -8.63
N LYS A 543 20.97 28.55 -7.42
CA LYS A 543 19.66 28.27 -6.85
C LYS A 543 18.63 29.09 -7.64
N GLN A 544 17.61 28.40 -8.17
CA GLN A 544 16.45 28.92 -8.90
C GLN A 544 16.66 29.38 -10.35
N LYS A 545 16.36 28.47 -11.28
CA LYS A 545 15.60 28.82 -12.49
C LYS A 545 14.31 28.00 -12.50
N GLU A 546 13.24 28.68 -12.11
CA GLU A 546 11.86 28.21 -12.16
C GLU A 546 11.32 28.54 -13.57
N ILE A 547 10.55 27.64 -14.18
CA ILE A 547 10.01 27.85 -15.52
C ILE A 547 8.81 28.80 -15.35
N THR A 548 8.98 30.05 -15.77
CA THR A 548 7.92 31.07 -15.74
C THR A 548 7.09 30.95 -17.01
N VAL A 549 5.80 30.64 -16.86
CA VAL A 549 4.84 30.57 -17.97
C VAL A 549 4.05 31.88 -17.98
N CYS A 550 4.17 32.69 -19.04
CA CYS A 550 3.37 33.91 -19.20
C CYS A 550 1.97 33.54 -19.77
N THR A 551 0.92 33.88 -19.05
CA THR A 551 -0.49 33.76 -19.47
C THR A 551 -0.94 35.01 -20.23
N ALA A 552 -0.93 34.96 -21.56
CA ALA A 552 -1.63 35.96 -22.37
C ALA A 552 -2.09 35.36 -23.71
N PHE A 553 -3.21 34.64 -23.70
CA PHE A 553 -4.01 34.43 -24.92
C PHE A 553 -5.47 34.09 -24.59
N GLU A 554 -6.40 34.97 -24.99
CA GLU A 554 -7.85 34.73 -24.93
C GLU A 554 -8.27 33.72 -26.02
N PRO A 555 -9.07 32.68 -25.71
CA PRO A 555 -9.60 31.78 -26.72
C PRO A 555 -10.91 32.32 -27.30
N THR A 556 -10.90 32.63 -28.59
CA THR A 556 -12.10 32.96 -29.39
C THR A 556 -13.01 31.73 -29.53
N ALA A 557 -14.26 31.86 -29.11
CA ALA A 557 -15.29 30.83 -29.15
C ALA A 557 -15.98 30.72 -30.52
N SER A 558 -16.16 29.48 -31.01
CA SER A 558 -17.32 28.94 -31.76
C SER A 558 -17.00 27.45 -32.05
N THR A 559 -17.90 26.47 -32.15
CA THR A 559 -19.31 26.43 -32.53
C THR A 559 -19.94 25.14 -31.94
N ARG A 560 -21.23 25.18 -31.62
CA ARG A 560 -22.07 24.03 -31.21
C ARG A 560 -22.11 22.93 -32.28
N GLU A 561 -21.98 21.66 -31.89
CA GLU A 561 -22.94 20.57 -32.17
C GLU A 561 -22.56 19.24 -31.47
N ASN A 562 -23.58 18.45 -31.11
CA ASN A 562 -23.60 17.20 -30.32
C ASN A 562 -23.07 17.26 -28.88
N ILE A 563 -23.94 17.70 -27.96
CA ILE A 563 -23.63 18.03 -26.56
C ILE A 563 -23.03 16.85 -25.78
N VAL A 564 -23.44 15.60 -26.02
CA VAL A 564 -22.98 14.43 -25.24
C VAL A 564 -21.69 13.82 -25.80
N SER A 565 -21.56 13.69 -27.13
CA SER A 565 -20.32 13.18 -27.75
C SER A 565 -19.20 14.23 -27.76
N ALA A 566 -19.53 15.52 -27.85
CA ALA A 566 -18.56 16.60 -27.71
C ALA A 566 -18.05 16.72 -26.28
N GLN A 567 -18.89 16.50 -25.26
CA GLN A 567 -18.44 16.46 -23.87
C GLN A 567 -17.47 15.30 -23.61
N TYR A 568 -17.76 14.10 -24.12
CA TYR A 568 -16.87 12.96 -24.00
C TYR A 568 -15.54 13.19 -24.74
N MET A 569 -15.60 13.68 -25.98
CA MET A 569 -14.40 13.98 -26.77
C MET A 569 -13.57 15.09 -26.13
N TYR A 570 -14.23 16.11 -25.56
CA TYR A 570 -13.58 17.20 -24.83
C TYR A 570 -12.88 16.68 -23.57
N MET A 571 -13.57 15.91 -22.73
CA MET A 571 -12.97 15.32 -21.52
C MET A 571 -11.80 14.40 -21.86
N THR A 572 -11.93 13.60 -22.92
CA THR A 572 -10.86 12.71 -23.41
C THR A 572 -9.65 13.52 -23.88
N ILE A 573 -9.85 14.59 -24.66
CA ILE A 573 -8.76 15.47 -25.11
C ILE A 573 -8.09 16.15 -23.91
N CYS A 574 -8.87 16.62 -22.93
CA CYS A 574 -8.33 17.24 -21.71
C CYS A 574 -7.45 16.26 -20.92
N GLN A 575 -7.90 15.01 -20.77
CA GLN A 575 -7.12 13.95 -20.14
C GLN A 575 -5.82 13.66 -20.90
N ILE A 576 -5.87 13.59 -22.23
CA ILE A 576 -4.67 13.36 -23.06
C ILE A 576 -3.67 14.52 -22.91
N ILE A 577 -4.14 15.77 -22.94
CA ILE A 577 -3.29 16.96 -22.77
C ILE A 577 -2.62 16.94 -21.39
N HIS A 578 -3.40 16.67 -20.35
CA HIS A 578 -2.88 16.60 -18.98
C HIS A 578 -1.84 15.48 -18.84
N GLN A 579 -2.12 14.27 -19.35
CA GLN A 579 -1.14 13.18 -19.35
C GLN A 579 0.13 13.54 -20.14
N ALA A 580 0.01 14.20 -21.29
CA ALA A 580 1.15 14.67 -22.07
C ALA A 580 2.00 15.69 -21.29
N ASN A 581 1.38 16.65 -20.61
CA ASN A 581 2.08 17.60 -19.75
C ASN A 581 2.86 16.90 -18.63
N VAL A 582 2.20 16.00 -17.90
CA VAL A 582 2.82 15.27 -16.79
C VAL A 582 4.02 14.47 -17.30
N THR A 583 3.88 13.75 -18.42
CA THR A 583 5.00 12.97 -18.98
C THR A 583 6.17 13.86 -19.42
N ILE A 584 5.90 15.00 -20.07
CA ILE A 584 6.94 15.94 -20.49
C ILE A 584 7.63 16.57 -19.27
N LEU A 585 6.87 16.97 -18.24
CA LEU A 585 7.40 17.57 -17.02
C LEU A 585 8.25 16.58 -16.21
N LYS A 586 7.85 15.31 -16.14
CA LYS A 586 8.66 14.22 -15.56
C LYS A 586 9.95 14.02 -16.36
N LEU A 587 9.87 13.92 -17.69
CA LEU A 587 11.05 13.74 -18.54
C LEU A 587 12.01 14.94 -18.42
N HIS A 588 11.48 16.15 -18.39
CA HIS A 588 12.24 17.38 -18.15
C HIS A 588 12.89 17.39 -16.77
N SER A 589 12.17 16.96 -15.71
CA SER A 589 12.70 16.82 -14.35
C SER A 589 13.93 15.91 -14.31
N VAL A 590 13.89 14.80 -15.05
CA VAL A 590 15.03 13.87 -15.14
C VAL A 590 16.17 14.46 -15.98
N LEU A 591 15.88 15.04 -17.15
CA LEU A 591 16.88 15.64 -18.05
C LEU A 591 17.65 16.80 -17.39
N VAL A 592 16.96 17.64 -16.63
CA VAL A 592 17.58 18.76 -15.88
C VAL A 592 18.21 18.28 -14.56
N SER A 593 18.21 16.96 -14.29
CA SER A 593 18.73 16.36 -13.06
C SER A 593 18.10 16.95 -11.80
N ARG A 594 16.80 17.29 -11.85
CA ARG A 594 16.07 17.87 -10.71
C ARG A 594 15.83 16.84 -9.62
N ALA A 595 15.57 15.59 -10.02
CA ALA A 595 15.54 14.43 -9.13
C ALA A 595 16.84 13.62 -9.29
N PRO A 596 17.86 13.84 -8.44
CA PRO A 596 19.22 13.35 -8.68
C PRO A 596 19.33 11.83 -8.63
N GLN A 597 18.49 11.15 -7.82
CA GLN A 597 18.46 9.70 -7.74
C GLN A 597 18.00 9.07 -9.07
N HIS A 598 16.84 9.49 -9.60
CA HIS A 598 16.33 9.00 -10.89
C HIS A 598 17.21 9.41 -12.07
N ALA A 599 17.77 10.63 -12.05
CA ALA A 599 18.68 11.10 -13.09
C ALA A 599 19.96 10.26 -13.16
N ASN A 600 20.53 9.83 -12.03
CA ASN A 600 21.69 8.93 -12.01
C ASN A 600 21.37 7.59 -12.67
N VAL A 601 20.23 6.97 -12.34
CA VAL A 601 19.78 5.70 -12.95
C VAL A 601 19.63 5.86 -14.46
N MET A 602 18.99 6.95 -14.91
CA MET A 602 18.82 7.23 -16.33
C MET A 602 20.14 7.52 -17.04
N MET A 603 21.08 8.24 -16.41
CA MET A 603 22.42 8.47 -16.96
C MET A 603 23.21 7.16 -17.12
N VAL A 604 23.16 6.27 -16.12
CA VAL A 604 23.79 4.94 -16.20
C VAL A 604 23.15 4.11 -17.32
N GLY A 605 21.82 4.11 -17.41
CA GLY A 605 21.08 3.42 -18.48
C GLY A 605 21.43 3.94 -19.89
N ILE A 606 21.43 5.27 -20.08
CA ILE A 606 21.81 5.90 -21.36
C ILE A 606 23.27 5.61 -21.70
N THR A 607 24.17 5.62 -20.70
CA THR A 607 25.59 5.29 -20.91
C THR A 607 25.77 3.83 -21.30
N GLY A 608 25.08 2.89 -20.64
CA GLY A 608 25.06 1.48 -21.00
C GLY A 608 24.54 1.26 -22.42
N LEU A 609 23.46 1.94 -22.80
CA LEU A 609 22.91 1.91 -24.15
C LEU A 609 23.89 2.49 -25.19
N ALA A 610 24.58 3.59 -24.85
CA ALA A 610 25.59 4.18 -25.70
C ALA A 610 26.77 3.23 -25.94
N ILE A 611 27.21 2.49 -24.91
CA ILE A 611 28.25 1.46 -25.03
C ILE A 611 27.76 0.32 -25.93
N LEU A 612 26.53 -0.16 -25.76
CA LEU A 612 25.95 -1.22 -26.58
C LEU A 612 25.97 -0.86 -28.08
N PHE A 613 25.55 0.37 -28.42
CA PHE A 613 25.58 0.89 -29.80
C PHE A 613 26.99 1.18 -30.34
N ALA A 614 27.96 1.47 -29.47
CA ALA A 614 29.35 1.68 -29.86
C ALA A 614 30.07 0.37 -30.20
N VAL A 615 29.82 -0.68 -29.42
CA VAL A 615 30.49 -1.98 -29.52
C VAL A 615 29.82 -2.88 -30.55
N THR A 616 28.48 -2.88 -30.60
CA THR A 616 27.72 -3.82 -31.43
C THR A 616 27.38 -3.22 -32.79
N PRO A 617 27.74 -3.85 -33.92
CA PRO A 617 27.28 -3.41 -35.23
C PRO A 617 25.75 -3.42 -35.31
N LEU A 618 25.17 -2.34 -35.83
CA LEU A 618 23.72 -2.07 -35.80
C LEU A 618 22.88 -3.19 -36.44
N LYS A 619 23.43 -3.92 -37.43
CA LYS A 619 22.79 -5.09 -38.04
C LYS A 619 22.44 -6.20 -37.05
N TYR A 620 23.32 -6.48 -36.07
CA TYR A 620 23.05 -7.50 -35.06
C TYR A 620 22.02 -7.06 -34.04
N LEU A 621 21.96 -5.76 -33.73
CA LEU A 621 20.91 -5.18 -32.88
C LEU A 621 19.54 -5.29 -33.57
N ILE A 622 19.44 -4.98 -34.87
CA ILE A 622 18.20 -5.15 -35.63
C ILE A 622 17.76 -6.61 -35.63
N ILE A 623 18.68 -7.54 -35.93
CA ILE A 623 18.37 -8.99 -35.93
C ILE A 623 17.88 -9.44 -34.54
N SER A 624 18.54 -8.99 -33.47
CA SER A 624 18.15 -9.29 -32.10
C SER A 624 16.76 -8.75 -31.75
N VAL A 625 16.43 -7.51 -32.14
CA VAL A 625 15.11 -6.90 -31.91
C VAL A 625 14.01 -7.65 -32.64
N VAL A 626 14.23 -8.02 -33.92
CA VAL A 626 13.27 -8.80 -34.71
C VAL A 626 13.03 -10.17 -34.08
N PHE A 627 14.11 -10.84 -33.66
CA PHE A 627 14.01 -12.13 -33.00
C PHE A 627 13.28 -12.04 -31.66
N HIS A 628 13.60 -11.03 -30.86
CA HIS A 628 12.94 -10.78 -29.58
C HIS A 628 11.45 -10.47 -29.74
N TRP A 629 11.08 -9.59 -30.69
CA TRP A 629 9.67 -9.31 -31.02
C TRP A 629 8.94 -10.61 -31.35
N MET A 630 9.48 -11.42 -32.25
CA MET A 630 8.85 -12.67 -32.69
C MET A 630 8.68 -13.67 -31.52
N ILE A 631 9.67 -13.80 -30.64
CA ILE A 631 9.57 -14.64 -29.44
C ILE A 631 8.51 -14.11 -28.48
N MET A 632 8.50 -12.80 -28.21
CA MET A 632 7.53 -12.18 -27.28
C MET A 632 6.09 -12.29 -27.76
N ARG A 633 5.85 -12.34 -29.07
CA ARG A 633 4.52 -12.56 -29.65
C ARG A 633 4.05 -14.02 -29.58
N SER A 634 4.96 -14.96 -29.35
CA SER A 634 4.65 -16.38 -29.25
C SER A 634 4.09 -16.75 -27.87
N LYS A 635 3.50 -17.96 -27.75
CA LYS A 635 3.05 -18.49 -26.45
C LYS A 635 4.20 -18.60 -25.43
N LEU A 636 5.41 -18.87 -25.91
CA LEU A 636 6.62 -18.94 -25.09
C LEU A 636 7.00 -17.58 -24.50
N GLY A 637 6.76 -16.50 -25.26
CA GLY A 637 6.98 -15.12 -24.83
C GLY A 637 6.00 -14.64 -23.75
N LYS A 638 4.75 -15.09 -23.81
CA LYS A 638 3.76 -14.86 -22.74
C LYS A 638 4.16 -15.55 -21.44
N TYR A 639 4.70 -16.77 -21.52
CA TYR A 639 5.19 -17.52 -20.36
C TYR A 639 6.46 -16.91 -19.76
N MET A 640 7.39 -16.43 -20.61
CA MET A 640 8.62 -15.76 -20.17
C MET A 640 8.43 -14.27 -19.79
N LYS A 641 7.20 -13.75 -19.81
CA LYS A 641 6.93 -12.35 -19.49
C LYS A 641 7.22 -12.12 -18.01
N ASN A 642 8.34 -11.45 -17.73
CA ASN A 642 8.73 -11.14 -16.36
C ASN A 642 7.94 -9.92 -15.86
N ASN A 643 6.83 -10.17 -15.16
CA ASN A 643 6.00 -9.15 -14.53
C ASN A 643 6.80 -8.28 -13.53
N GLN A 644 7.88 -8.81 -12.94
CA GLN A 644 8.72 -8.08 -12.00
C GLN A 644 9.43 -6.90 -12.69
N ASN A 645 9.98 -7.09 -13.89
CA ASN A 645 10.66 -6.02 -14.62
C ASN A 645 9.69 -4.90 -15.03
N GLU A 646 8.49 -5.24 -15.49
CA GLU A 646 7.45 -4.25 -15.81
C GLU A 646 7.04 -3.46 -14.56
N ARG A 647 6.88 -4.16 -13.44
CA ARG A 647 6.59 -3.53 -12.15
C ARG A 647 7.70 -2.57 -11.72
N ARG A 648 8.98 -2.95 -11.80
CA ARG A 648 10.12 -2.06 -11.47
C ARG A 648 10.16 -0.80 -12.32
N VAL A 649 9.91 -0.92 -13.63
CA VAL A 649 9.89 0.24 -14.53
C VAL A 649 8.72 1.16 -14.18
N LYS A 650 7.56 0.59 -13.84
CA LYS A 650 6.39 1.34 -13.40
C LYS A 650 6.64 2.06 -12.06
N GLU A 651 7.15 1.36 -11.05
CA GLU A 651 7.52 1.94 -9.74
C GLU A 651 8.53 3.10 -9.90
N TRP A 652 9.54 2.91 -10.74
CA TRP A 652 10.52 3.95 -11.06
C TRP A 652 9.88 5.14 -11.78
N TRP A 653 8.92 4.93 -12.68
CA TRP A 653 8.24 6.00 -13.39
C TRP A 653 7.30 6.80 -12.49
N ASP A 654 6.59 6.10 -11.60
CA ASP A 654 5.60 6.69 -10.70
C ASP A 654 6.27 7.55 -9.62
N SER A 655 7.48 7.19 -9.18
CA SER A 655 8.27 7.93 -8.19
C SER A 655 8.91 9.24 -8.68
N ILE A 656 8.96 9.49 -9.99
CA ILE A 656 9.56 10.73 -10.53
C ILE A 656 8.64 11.93 -10.25
N PRO A 657 9.08 12.94 -9.47
CA PRO A 657 8.30 14.15 -9.28
C PRO A 657 8.31 15.02 -10.55
N PRO A 658 7.16 15.57 -10.98
CA PRO A 658 7.12 16.53 -12.07
C PRO A 658 7.91 17.79 -11.71
N THR A 659 8.35 18.53 -12.73
CA THR A 659 8.96 19.85 -12.49
C THR A 659 7.86 20.81 -12.01
N PRO A 660 7.98 21.48 -10.85
CA PRO A 660 6.97 22.44 -10.41
C PRO A 660 6.95 23.62 -11.38
N VAL A 661 5.75 24.00 -11.80
CA VAL A 661 5.48 25.15 -12.65
C VAL A 661 4.92 26.23 -11.73
N ARG A 662 5.41 27.47 -11.83
CA ARG A 662 4.77 28.62 -11.19
C ARG A 662 4.20 29.51 -12.28
N ILE A 663 2.89 29.64 -12.27
CA ILE A 663 2.15 30.54 -13.14
C ILE A 663 2.24 31.93 -12.50
N VAL A 664 2.66 32.93 -13.28
CA VAL A 664 2.80 34.31 -12.80
C VAL A 664 1.94 35.21 -13.68
N ASP A 665 0.96 35.88 -13.09
CA ASP A 665 -0.05 36.69 -13.79
C ASP A 665 0.50 37.97 -14.44
N GLN A 666 1.76 38.33 -14.20
CA GLN A 666 2.41 39.50 -14.79
C GLN A 666 3.88 39.23 -15.13
N CYS A 667 4.21 39.27 -16.43
CA CYS A 667 5.58 39.33 -16.91
C CYS A 667 6.07 40.78 -16.82
N LEU A 668 7.11 41.02 -16.01
CA LEU A 668 7.83 42.31 -15.88
C LEU A 668 8.74 42.57 -17.07
#